data_AF-A0A7K3MVM5-F1
#
_entry.id   AF-A0A7K3MVM5-F1
#
_cell.length_a   1.000
_cell.length_b   1.000
_cell.length_c   1.000
_cell.angle_alpha   90.00
_cell.angle_beta   90.00
_cell.angle_gamma   90.00
#
_symmetry.space_group_name_H-M   'P 1'
#
loop_
_entity.id
_entity.type
_entity.pdbx_description
1 polymer ?
#
loop_
_entity_poly.entity_id
_entity_poly.type
_entity_poly.pdbx_seq_one_letter_code
_entity_poly.pdbx_strand_id
1 'polypeptide(L)'
;MTKVKTAMGRRSFIKSVSLAGGGLIIGFNWLACKGPTEEGSKELAMQMPDEWFELNGYLKIGDNGIVTIYSPNPEIGQNVKTSMPMIVAEELDVDWNNVVVEQAPLNTEVFTRQLAGGSQSIRQGWQSLRTAGATARQMLLTAAANQWEVPVSELKVENGVIKHQGTDKTIGYGEIAKAAVNVKVPEEVELKNIDSFKIIGTSRKNVDAKKIVTGQPLYGIDTYKDGMLIAMVMQPPAFGMEFKSMDAEKAKGMPGIKDVFTIDTYPEDMEKEWSDVGSFSKLVVVVGESTWQVMQARKEVKVEWDLNPKLTKEIEILEKSAGMDGATGLESSSIHASLMADVGSKKSEIVRKDGDPEKAFKNAARVIERSYTCPFLSHNCMEPMNFFADVSGDKAELLGPIQTPEFAEKSVNKRLGLDLENIDIQMTRMGGGFGRRLYGHFLVEAAVISEKMGTPIKLVYTREDDMTNGVYRPAYHVTYRAALDSNNQLTAFHVNAGGIPESPLFANRFPAGAVENYLAESWSIETNISVGAFRAPRSNFIAGAEQSFLDELSEEMGQDPIQFRLDMLERAGSNPVGEENDYDAARYAGVLKLARDKSGWNNGNSSLSRGVSAYYCHNSYVAQILDLSVENNQPLIDKVTCAVDCGIVVNPDAAKNMVEGGTIDGIGHALYGEMTFKDGKPQQSNFDTYRLIRHKEAPKSIDVHFIENGIDPTGLGEPPFPPIQGALANALYKATGKRFYNQPFISHMQDDFKT
;
A
#
# COMPACT_ATOMS: atom_id res chain seq x y z
N MET A 1 -10.22 -30.29 -10.87
CA MET A 1 -11.00 -29.75 -9.73
C MET A 1 -10.31 -30.16 -8.45
N THR A 2 -9.96 -29.18 -7.62
CA THR A 2 -9.27 -29.39 -6.35
C THR A 2 -10.30 -29.35 -5.23
N LYS A 3 -10.35 -30.41 -4.41
CA LYS A 3 -11.20 -30.43 -3.20
C LYS A 3 -10.49 -29.73 -2.07
N VAL A 4 -11.20 -28.85 -1.36
CA VAL A 4 -10.65 -28.07 -0.25
C VAL A 4 -11.57 -28.17 0.96
N LYS A 5 -10.99 -28.29 2.15
CA LYS A 5 -11.74 -28.34 3.42
C LYS A 5 -12.31 -26.98 3.76
N THR A 6 -13.57 -26.92 4.18
CA THR A 6 -14.18 -25.68 4.68
C THR A 6 -13.73 -25.44 6.11
N ALA A 7 -12.91 -24.41 6.36
CA ALA A 7 -12.43 -24.08 7.70
C ALA A 7 -13.46 -23.31 8.56
N MET A 8 -14.70 -23.13 8.11
CA MET A 8 -15.70 -22.31 8.81
C MET A 8 -16.43 -23.13 9.89
N GLY A 9 -16.07 -22.89 11.15
CA GLY A 9 -16.78 -23.41 12.32
C GLY A 9 -18.10 -22.67 12.56
N ARG A 10 -19.10 -23.39 13.06
CA ARG A 10 -20.47 -22.95 13.40
C ARG A 10 -20.57 -21.71 14.33
N ARG A 11 -19.46 -21.26 14.94
CA ARG A 11 -19.40 -20.14 15.89
C ARG A 11 -19.37 -18.75 15.25
N SER A 12 -18.86 -18.59 14.03
CA SER A 12 -18.85 -17.29 13.32
C SER A 12 -20.23 -16.87 12.77
N PHE A 13 -21.25 -17.73 12.89
CA PHE A 13 -22.61 -17.49 12.39
C PHE A 13 -23.55 -16.86 13.43
N ILE A 14 -23.26 -16.98 14.74
CA ILE A 14 -24.24 -16.68 15.80
C ILE A 14 -24.01 -15.30 16.47
N LYS A 15 -22.86 -14.65 16.28
CA LYS A 15 -22.59 -13.33 16.87
C LYS A 15 -22.85 -12.12 15.95
N SER A 16 -23.14 -12.32 14.66
CA SER A 16 -23.42 -11.22 13.72
C SER A 16 -24.79 -10.53 13.91
N VAL A 17 -25.70 -11.10 14.72
CA VAL A 17 -27.12 -10.69 14.74
C VAL A 17 -27.45 -9.62 15.79
N SER A 18 -26.54 -9.28 16.72
CA SER A 18 -26.87 -8.37 17.84
C SER A 18 -26.24 -6.97 17.80
N LEU A 19 -25.47 -6.61 16.77
CA LEU A 19 -24.88 -5.26 16.61
C LEU A 19 -25.33 -4.51 15.35
N ALA A 20 -26.01 -5.18 14.41
CA ALA A 20 -26.80 -4.47 13.39
C ALA A 20 -28.12 -4.02 14.03
N GLY A 21 -28.08 -2.90 14.77
CA GLY A 21 -29.29 -2.19 15.12
C GLY A 21 -30.12 -2.01 13.86
N GLY A 22 -31.37 -2.46 13.89
CA GLY A 22 -32.33 -2.33 12.78
C GLY A 22 -32.58 -0.86 12.46
N GLY A 23 -31.68 -0.26 11.68
CA GLY A 23 -31.82 1.02 11.05
C GLY A 23 -32.46 0.82 9.69
N LEU A 24 -33.75 1.10 9.60
CA LEU A 24 -34.44 1.29 8.33
C LEU A 24 -33.71 2.40 7.55
N ILE A 25 -32.92 2.05 6.53
CA ILE A 25 -32.40 3.03 5.57
C ILE A 25 -33.57 3.42 4.67
N ILE A 26 -34.34 4.45 5.08
CA ILE A 26 -35.23 5.12 4.14
C ILE A 26 -34.37 6.09 3.32
N GLY A 27 -34.02 5.70 2.10
CA GLY A 27 -33.46 6.61 1.12
C GLY A 27 -34.51 7.64 0.68
N PHE A 28 -34.63 8.77 1.39
CA PHE A 28 -35.42 9.91 0.91
C PHE A 28 -34.61 10.69 -0.14
N ASN A 29 -34.90 10.44 -1.41
CA ASN A 29 -34.40 11.26 -2.50
C ASN A 29 -35.29 12.50 -2.68
N TRP A 30 -35.02 13.57 -1.93
CA TRP A 30 -35.83 14.81 -1.94
C TRP A 30 -35.82 15.54 -3.31
N LEU A 31 -34.94 15.17 -4.24
CA LEU A 31 -34.85 15.79 -5.57
C LEU A 31 -35.71 15.10 -6.65
N ALA A 32 -36.49 14.07 -6.32
CA ALA A 32 -37.40 13.40 -7.26
C ALA A 32 -38.76 14.10 -7.48
N CYS A 33 -38.92 15.36 -7.04
CA CYS A 33 -40.11 16.17 -7.31
C CYS A 33 -39.97 17.00 -8.60
N LYS A 34 -39.73 16.34 -9.74
CA LYS A 34 -40.14 16.80 -11.08
C LYS A 34 -40.45 15.57 -11.91
N GLY A 35 -41.66 15.53 -12.46
CA GLY A 35 -42.31 14.34 -13.04
C GLY A 35 -41.54 13.67 -14.19
N PRO A 36 -41.98 12.46 -14.58
CA PRO A 36 -41.27 11.65 -15.55
C PRO A 36 -41.32 12.32 -16.93
N THR A 37 -40.16 12.49 -17.56
CA THR A 37 -40.10 12.63 -19.02
C THR A 37 -39.73 11.26 -19.58
N GLU A 38 -40.56 10.78 -20.50
CA GLU A 38 -40.73 9.38 -20.85
C GLU A 38 -39.67 8.80 -21.81
N GLU A 39 -38.55 9.48 -22.04
CA GLU A 39 -37.50 8.99 -22.94
C GLU A 39 -36.11 9.28 -22.37
N GLY A 40 -35.57 8.35 -21.56
CA GLY A 40 -34.16 8.44 -21.17
C GLY A 40 -33.71 7.77 -19.87
N SER A 41 -34.15 6.55 -19.52
CA SER A 41 -33.42 5.71 -18.54
C SER A 41 -33.87 4.25 -18.55
N LYS A 42 -33.40 3.46 -19.52
CA LYS A 42 -33.22 2.01 -19.31
C LYS A 42 -31.93 1.76 -18.53
N GLU A 43 -31.81 2.31 -17.32
CA GLU A 43 -30.97 1.70 -16.29
C GLU A 43 -31.90 0.68 -15.63
N LEU A 44 -31.61 -0.62 -15.75
CA LEU A 44 -32.28 -1.63 -14.90
C LEU A 44 -31.98 -1.23 -13.46
N ALA A 45 -32.88 -0.48 -12.83
CA ALA A 45 -32.86 -0.30 -11.40
C ALA A 45 -33.11 -1.69 -10.82
N MET A 46 -32.06 -2.32 -10.30
CA MET A 46 -32.22 -3.48 -9.43
C MET A 46 -33.23 -3.09 -8.35
N GLN A 47 -34.38 -3.73 -8.35
CA GLN A 47 -35.29 -3.61 -7.23
C GLN A 47 -34.59 -4.21 -6.00
N MET A 48 -34.52 -3.48 -4.90
CA MET A 48 -33.92 -4.04 -3.68
C MET A 48 -34.76 -5.22 -3.19
N PRO A 49 -34.12 -6.30 -2.69
CA PRO A 49 -34.84 -7.46 -2.15
C PRO A 49 -35.67 -7.07 -0.92
N ASP A 50 -36.79 -7.76 -0.70
CA ASP A 50 -37.60 -7.57 0.51
C ASP A 50 -36.97 -8.33 1.70
N GLU A 51 -36.45 -9.54 1.45
CA GLU A 51 -35.71 -10.35 2.42
C GLU A 51 -34.29 -10.67 1.94
N TRP A 52 -33.34 -10.74 2.87
CA TRP A 52 -31.96 -11.19 2.65
C TRP A 52 -31.65 -12.47 3.42
N PHE A 53 -30.94 -13.39 2.78
CA PHE A 53 -30.52 -14.67 3.36
C PHE A 53 -28.99 -14.72 3.43
N GLU A 54 -28.43 -14.79 4.63
CA GLU A 54 -26.98 -14.88 4.85
C GLU A 54 -26.50 -16.32 4.66
N LEU A 55 -25.69 -16.56 3.63
CA LEU A 55 -25.17 -17.90 3.32
C LEU A 55 -23.89 -18.18 4.10
N ASN A 56 -23.04 -17.16 4.24
CA ASN A 56 -21.85 -17.15 5.09
C ASN A 56 -21.40 -15.70 5.32
N GLY A 57 -20.33 -15.50 6.08
CA GLY A 57 -19.83 -14.15 6.41
C GLY A 57 -19.30 -13.32 5.23
N TYR A 58 -19.19 -13.88 4.02
CA TYR A 58 -18.75 -13.16 2.82
C TYR A 58 -19.90 -12.73 1.91
N LEU A 59 -21.07 -13.38 1.98
CA LEU A 59 -22.17 -13.07 1.07
C LEU A 59 -23.57 -13.39 1.62
N LYS A 60 -24.53 -12.59 1.16
CA LYS A 60 -25.98 -12.77 1.35
C LYS A 60 -26.71 -12.68 0.02
N ILE A 61 -27.83 -13.39 -0.11
CA ILE A 61 -28.65 -13.44 -1.33
C ILE A 61 -30.05 -12.95 -1.00
N GLY A 62 -30.56 -12.01 -1.78
CA GLY A 62 -31.93 -11.53 -1.68
C GLY A 62 -32.93 -12.53 -2.25
N ASP A 63 -34.18 -12.46 -1.81
CA ASP A 63 -35.31 -13.24 -2.36
C ASP A 63 -35.53 -13.09 -3.88
N ASN A 64 -35.01 -12.02 -4.48
CA ASN A 64 -35.03 -11.79 -5.93
C ASN A 64 -33.74 -12.24 -6.67
N GLY A 65 -32.77 -12.82 -5.95
CA GLY A 65 -31.52 -13.35 -6.51
C GLY A 65 -30.36 -12.37 -6.60
N ILE A 66 -30.51 -11.12 -6.17
CA ILE A 66 -29.39 -10.19 -6.01
C ILE A 66 -28.45 -10.72 -4.93
N VAL A 67 -27.14 -10.64 -5.17
CA VAL A 67 -26.12 -11.10 -4.24
C VAL A 67 -25.33 -9.92 -3.70
N THR A 68 -25.34 -9.71 -2.39
CA THR A 68 -24.36 -8.81 -1.76
C THR A 68 -23.12 -9.60 -1.39
N ILE A 69 -21.95 -9.13 -1.81
CA ILE A 69 -20.65 -9.69 -1.45
C ILE A 69 -19.84 -8.64 -0.69
N TYR A 70 -19.36 -9.02 0.49
CA TYR A 70 -18.52 -8.18 1.32
C TYR A 70 -17.06 -8.22 0.86
N SER A 71 -16.44 -7.04 0.72
CA SER A 71 -15.00 -6.89 0.56
C SER A 71 -14.36 -6.73 1.94
N PRO A 72 -13.58 -7.70 2.43
CA PRO A 72 -13.07 -7.67 3.80
C PRO A 72 -11.93 -6.69 4.02
N ASN A 73 -11.02 -6.55 3.04
CA ASN A 73 -9.82 -5.74 3.22
C ASN A 73 -10.08 -4.25 2.97
N PRO A 74 -9.29 -3.36 3.61
CA PRO A 74 -9.38 -1.93 3.37
C PRO A 74 -9.10 -1.53 1.91
N GLU A 75 -9.85 -0.55 1.40
CA GLU A 75 -9.74 -0.04 0.02
C GLU A 75 -9.00 1.31 -0.04
N ILE A 76 -7.73 1.25 -0.44
CA ILE A 76 -6.82 2.41 -0.51
C ILE A 76 -6.65 3.02 -1.91
N GLY A 77 -7.48 2.63 -2.88
CA GLY A 77 -7.32 3.00 -4.29
C GLY A 77 -6.81 1.85 -5.18
N GLN A 78 -6.57 0.67 -4.60
CA GLN A 78 -6.04 -0.51 -5.28
C GLN A 78 -7.10 -1.41 -5.91
N ASN A 79 -8.38 -1.07 -5.77
CA ASN A 79 -9.52 -1.76 -6.38
C ASN A 79 -9.75 -3.21 -5.87
N VAL A 80 -9.28 -3.52 -4.64
CA VAL A 80 -9.59 -4.79 -3.97
C VAL A 80 -11.07 -4.90 -3.65
N LYS A 81 -11.76 -3.78 -3.43
CA LYS A 81 -13.22 -3.77 -3.23
C LYS A 81 -13.97 -4.29 -4.45
N THR A 82 -13.41 -4.21 -5.66
CA THR A 82 -14.01 -4.85 -6.85
C THR A 82 -13.44 -6.26 -7.05
N SER A 83 -12.12 -6.42 -6.96
CA SER A 83 -11.45 -7.67 -7.32
C SER A 83 -11.73 -8.82 -6.35
N MET A 84 -11.89 -8.56 -5.04
CA MET A 84 -12.22 -9.62 -4.07
C MET A 84 -13.62 -10.21 -4.32
N PRO A 85 -14.68 -9.39 -4.46
CA PRO A 85 -15.99 -9.91 -4.84
C PRO A 85 -16.04 -10.64 -6.18
N MET A 86 -15.21 -10.27 -7.16
CA MET A 86 -15.12 -11.02 -8.43
C MET A 86 -14.71 -12.48 -8.20
N ILE A 87 -13.82 -12.74 -7.25
CA ILE A 87 -13.37 -14.11 -6.91
C ILE A 87 -14.53 -14.92 -6.31
N VAL A 88 -15.27 -14.31 -5.38
CA VAL A 88 -16.43 -14.95 -4.76
C VAL A 88 -17.53 -15.19 -5.81
N ALA A 89 -17.81 -14.21 -6.66
CA ALA A 89 -18.82 -14.29 -7.71
C ALA A 89 -18.49 -15.37 -8.76
N GLU A 90 -17.21 -15.52 -9.13
CA GLU A 90 -16.75 -16.57 -10.06
C GLU A 90 -17.11 -17.96 -9.52
N GLU A 91 -16.75 -18.22 -8.27
CA GLU A 91 -17.03 -19.50 -7.63
C GLU A 91 -18.50 -19.66 -7.24
N LEU A 92 -19.23 -18.57 -7.04
CA LEU A 92 -20.69 -18.63 -6.86
C LEU A 92 -21.41 -18.94 -8.20
N ASP A 93 -20.78 -18.69 -9.35
CA ASP A 93 -21.40 -18.76 -10.69
C ASP A 93 -22.68 -17.90 -10.79
N VAL A 94 -22.56 -16.64 -10.34
CA VAL A 94 -23.59 -15.61 -10.46
C VAL A 94 -23.21 -14.61 -11.55
N ASP A 95 -24.19 -14.04 -12.25
CA ASP A 95 -23.93 -12.90 -13.14
C ASP A 95 -23.42 -11.71 -12.30
N TRP A 96 -22.28 -11.14 -12.70
CA TRP A 96 -21.73 -9.93 -12.06
C TRP A 96 -22.73 -8.77 -12.06
N ASN A 97 -23.60 -8.70 -13.06
CA ASN A 97 -24.67 -7.70 -13.12
C ASN A 97 -25.74 -7.88 -12.05
N ASN A 98 -25.72 -8.94 -11.24
CA ASN A 98 -26.60 -9.17 -10.09
C ASN A 98 -25.86 -9.06 -8.75
N VAL A 99 -24.63 -8.54 -8.75
CA VAL A 99 -23.79 -8.40 -7.55
C VAL A 99 -23.79 -6.96 -7.04
N VAL A 100 -24.08 -6.81 -5.75
CA VAL A 100 -23.86 -5.59 -4.96
C VAL A 100 -22.63 -5.80 -4.08
N VAL A 101 -21.78 -4.78 -3.97
CA VAL A 101 -20.56 -4.87 -3.16
C VAL A 101 -20.59 -3.91 -1.99
N GLU A 102 -20.29 -4.43 -0.80
CA GLU A 102 -20.19 -3.66 0.44
C GLU A 102 -18.79 -3.80 1.06
N GLN A 103 -18.30 -2.74 1.69
CA GLN A 103 -17.07 -2.83 2.51
C GLN A 103 -17.44 -3.52 3.82
N ALA A 104 -16.72 -4.57 4.20
CA ALA A 104 -16.95 -5.20 5.50
C ALA A 104 -16.40 -4.31 6.63
N PRO A 105 -17.07 -4.23 7.80
CA PRO A 105 -16.46 -3.70 9.02
C PRO A 105 -15.33 -4.64 9.50
N LEU A 106 -14.59 -4.22 10.53
CA LEU A 106 -13.67 -5.12 11.22
C LEU A 106 -14.47 -6.27 11.87
N ASN A 107 -14.10 -7.51 11.56
CA ASN A 107 -14.64 -8.71 12.19
C ASN A 107 -13.61 -9.84 12.11
N THR A 108 -12.84 -10.02 13.19
CA THR A 108 -11.79 -11.03 13.31
C THR A 108 -12.32 -12.45 13.49
N GLU A 109 -13.61 -12.62 13.80
CA GLU A 109 -14.27 -13.93 13.87
C GLU A 109 -14.62 -14.49 12.47
N VAL A 110 -14.82 -13.61 11.49
CA VAL A 110 -15.22 -13.96 10.12
C VAL A 110 -14.06 -13.87 9.13
N PHE A 111 -13.27 -12.80 9.24
CA PHE A 111 -12.21 -12.49 8.28
C PHE A 111 -10.83 -12.64 8.92
N THR A 112 -9.90 -13.21 8.17
CA THR A 112 -8.49 -13.24 8.55
C THR A 112 -7.77 -12.06 7.90
N ARG A 113 -6.95 -11.35 8.68
CA ARG A 113 -6.02 -10.33 8.17
C ARG A 113 -6.72 -9.27 7.30
N GLN A 114 -7.69 -8.54 7.87
CA GLN A 114 -8.29 -7.34 7.27
C GLN A 114 -7.30 -6.17 7.24
N LEU A 115 -6.26 -6.31 6.42
CA LEU A 115 -5.13 -5.39 6.32
C LEU A 115 -4.82 -5.10 4.86
N ALA A 116 -4.51 -3.84 4.54
CA ALA A 116 -3.97 -3.43 3.24
C ALA A 116 -2.48 -3.09 3.40
N GLY A 117 -1.58 -3.91 2.86
CA GLY A 117 -0.13 -3.72 3.03
C GLY A 117 0.67 -4.97 2.67
N GLY A 118 1.90 -4.77 2.19
CA GLY A 118 2.80 -5.82 1.71
C GLY A 118 2.33 -6.55 0.45
N SER A 119 1.38 -5.96 -0.28
CA SER A 119 0.73 -6.50 -1.48
C SER A 119 0.11 -7.89 -1.27
N GLN A 120 -0.53 -8.09 -0.11
CA GLN A 120 -1.01 -9.40 0.32
C GLN A 120 -2.52 -9.63 0.17
N SER A 121 -3.32 -8.58 -0.06
CA SER A 121 -4.78 -8.65 0.04
C SER A 121 -5.40 -9.75 -0.83
N ILE A 122 -5.11 -9.78 -2.14
CA ILE A 122 -5.61 -10.84 -3.03
C ILE A 122 -4.92 -12.18 -2.76
N ARG A 123 -3.59 -12.20 -2.67
CA ARG A 123 -2.78 -13.41 -2.44
C ARG A 123 -3.26 -14.23 -1.22
N GLN A 124 -3.43 -13.57 -0.08
CA GLN A 124 -3.86 -14.23 1.16
C GLN A 124 -5.34 -14.59 1.12
N GLY A 125 -6.15 -13.77 0.44
CA GLY A 125 -7.59 -14.00 0.28
C GLY A 125 -7.97 -15.00 -0.81
N TRP A 126 -7.05 -15.37 -1.71
CA TRP A 126 -7.35 -16.15 -2.91
C TRP A 126 -8.12 -17.43 -2.58
N GLN A 127 -7.56 -18.24 -1.68
CA GLN A 127 -8.16 -19.50 -1.31
C GLN A 127 -9.46 -19.34 -0.52
N SER A 128 -9.52 -18.42 0.45
CA SER A 128 -10.69 -18.23 1.31
C SER A 128 -11.89 -17.65 0.55
N LEU A 129 -11.65 -16.66 -0.32
CA LEU A 129 -12.69 -16.05 -1.16
C LEU A 129 -13.26 -17.06 -2.15
N ARG A 130 -12.41 -17.87 -2.79
CA ARG A 130 -12.86 -18.94 -3.68
C ARG A 130 -13.68 -19.98 -2.95
N THR A 131 -13.20 -20.39 -1.77
CA THR A 131 -13.91 -21.36 -0.93
C THR A 131 -15.27 -20.82 -0.48
N ALA A 132 -15.37 -19.53 -0.13
CA ALA A 132 -16.63 -18.90 0.26
C ALA A 132 -17.69 -18.94 -0.84
N GLY A 133 -17.33 -18.58 -2.08
CA GLY A 133 -18.23 -18.67 -3.23
C GLY A 133 -18.64 -20.10 -3.56
N ALA A 134 -17.69 -21.04 -3.58
CA ALA A 134 -17.95 -22.44 -3.88
C ALA A 134 -18.82 -23.12 -2.80
N THR A 135 -18.65 -22.75 -1.54
CA THR A 135 -19.47 -23.25 -0.42
C THR A 135 -20.91 -22.79 -0.55
N ALA A 136 -21.14 -21.50 -0.83
CA ALA A 136 -22.50 -21.00 -1.06
C ALA A 136 -23.16 -21.67 -2.27
N ARG A 137 -22.42 -21.82 -3.39
CA ARG A 137 -22.90 -22.56 -4.57
C ARG A 137 -23.31 -24.00 -4.22
N GLN A 138 -22.50 -24.70 -3.44
CA GLN A 138 -22.80 -26.08 -3.02
C GLN A 138 -24.02 -26.15 -2.11
N MET A 139 -24.22 -25.20 -1.19
CA MET A 139 -25.41 -25.14 -0.34
C MET A 139 -26.69 -24.90 -1.16
N LEU A 140 -26.63 -24.00 -2.15
CA LEU A 140 -27.73 -23.71 -3.07
C LEU A 140 -28.08 -24.95 -3.92
N LEU A 141 -27.07 -25.61 -4.49
CA LEU A 141 -27.24 -26.86 -5.23
C LEU A 141 -27.85 -27.97 -4.37
N THR A 142 -27.39 -28.11 -3.11
CA THR A 142 -27.90 -29.12 -2.18
C THR A 142 -29.35 -28.83 -1.80
N ALA A 143 -29.72 -27.57 -1.58
CA ALA A 143 -31.10 -27.18 -1.32
C ALA A 143 -32.01 -27.49 -2.52
N ALA A 144 -31.59 -27.16 -3.74
CA ALA A 144 -32.34 -27.47 -4.96
C ALA A 144 -32.46 -28.99 -5.20
N ALA A 145 -31.37 -29.74 -4.97
CA ALA A 145 -31.36 -31.20 -5.04
C ALA A 145 -32.35 -31.83 -4.06
N ASN A 146 -32.38 -31.35 -2.81
CA ASN A 146 -33.34 -31.80 -1.80
C ASN A 146 -34.79 -31.47 -2.20
N GLN A 147 -35.03 -30.28 -2.76
CA GLN A 147 -36.38 -29.87 -3.21
C GLN A 147 -36.86 -30.67 -4.42
N TRP A 148 -35.95 -31.08 -5.31
CA TRP A 148 -36.30 -31.83 -6.52
C TRP A 148 -36.17 -33.35 -6.36
N GLU A 149 -35.65 -33.83 -5.24
CA GLU A 149 -35.35 -35.23 -4.95
C GLU A 149 -34.41 -35.88 -5.98
N VAL A 150 -33.36 -35.15 -6.37
CA VAL A 150 -32.36 -35.58 -7.37
C VAL A 150 -30.93 -35.48 -6.82
N PRO A 151 -29.96 -36.24 -7.35
CA PRO A 151 -28.56 -36.08 -6.98
C PRO A 151 -28.01 -34.69 -7.37
N VAL A 152 -27.18 -34.09 -6.51
CA VAL A 152 -26.48 -32.82 -6.82
C VAL A 152 -25.65 -32.92 -8.12
N SER A 153 -25.11 -34.10 -8.44
CA SER A 153 -24.35 -34.35 -9.67
C SER A 153 -25.16 -34.20 -10.96
N GLU A 154 -26.50 -34.18 -10.88
CA GLU A 154 -27.38 -33.94 -12.02
C GLU A 154 -27.74 -32.45 -12.18
N LEU A 155 -27.18 -31.58 -11.34
CA LEU A 155 -27.45 -30.15 -11.33
C LEU A 155 -26.27 -29.36 -11.89
N LYS A 156 -26.58 -28.29 -12.62
CA LYS A 156 -25.61 -27.30 -13.07
C LYS A 156 -26.06 -25.91 -12.68
N VAL A 157 -25.11 -25.04 -12.39
CA VAL A 157 -25.35 -23.61 -12.19
C VAL A 157 -24.83 -22.86 -13.40
N GLU A 158 -25.59 -21.86 -13.83
CA GLU A 158 -25.13 -20.86 -14.76
C GLU A 158 -25.78 -19.53 -14.41
N ASN A 159 -24.98 -18.48 -14.15
CA ASN A 159 -25.45 -17.12 -13.92
C ASN A 159 -26.53 -17.00 -12.81
N GLY A 160 -26.38 -17.75 -11.72
CA GLY A 160 -27.31 -17.74 -10.58
C GLY A 160 -28.60 -18.54 -10.81
N VAL A 161 -28.66 -19.35 -11.88
CA VAL A 161 -29.78 -20.25 -12.16
C VAL A 161 -29.30 -21.70 -12.09
N ILE A 162 -29.96 -22.48 -11.23
CA ILE A 162 -29.72 -23.92 -11.12
C ILE A 162 -30.61 -24.63 -12.14
N LYS A 163 -30.03 -25.51 -12.94
CA LYS A 163 -30.71 -26.30 -13.97
C LYS A 163 -30.49 -27.79 -13.71
N HIS A 164 -31.56 -28.57 -13.80
CA HIS A 164 -31.45 -30.03 -13.81
C HIS A 164 -31.02 -30.50 -15.21
N GLN A 165 -30.06 -31.42 -15.32
CA GLN A 165 -29.56 -31.84 -16.63
C GLN A 165 -30.48 -32.82 -17.38
N GLY A 166 -31.32 -33.57 -16.66
CA GLY A 166 -32.23 -34.56 -17.23
C GLY A 166 -33.66 -34.07 -17.47
N THR A 167 -33.99 -32.82 -17.11
CA THR A 167 -35.35 -32.25 -17.23
C THR A 167 -35.28 -30.75 -17.51
N ASP A 168 -36.40 -30.11 -17.83
CA ASP A 168 -36.47 -28.65 -18.02
C ASP A 168 -36.59 -27.86 -16.71
N LYS A 169 -36.38 -28.50 -15.54
CA LYS A 169 -36.48 -27.84 -14.23
C LYS A 169 -35.35 -26.83 -14.06
N THR A 170 -35.73 -25.60 -13.70
CA THR A 170 -34.80 -24.52 -13.32
C THR A 170 -35.28 -23.81 -12.06
N ILE A 171 -34.37 -23.29 -11.24
CA ILE A 171 -34.69 -22.45 -10.09
C ILE A 171 -33.61 -21.36 -9.93
N GLY A 172 -34.04 -20.12 -9.67
CA GLY A 172 -33.12 -19.01 -9.41
C GLY A 172 -32.59 -19.02 -7.98
N TYR A 173 -31.47 -18.34 -7.76
CA TYR A 173 -30.89 -18.21 -6.41
C TYR A 173 -31.82 -17.53 -5.41
N GLY A 174 -32.61 -16.55 -5.82
CA GLY A 174 -33.56 -15.88 -4.91
C GLY A 174 -34.62 -16.83 -4.36
N GLU A 175 -35.12 -17.72 -5.20
CA GLU A 175 -36.15 -18.69 -4.83
C GLU A 175 -35.63 -19.77 -3.87
N ILE A 176 -34.34 -20.13 -3.95
CA ILE A 176 -33.76 -21.25 -3.17
C ILE A 176 -32.92 -20.80 -1.97
N ALA A 177 -32.52 -19.52 -1.88
CA ALA A 177 -31.63 -19.01 -0.84
C ALA A 177 -32.15 -19.27 0.58
N LYS A 178 -33.45 -19.10 0.83
CA LYS A 178 -34.10 -19.38 2.12
C LYS A 178 -33.98 -20.85 2.55
N ALA A 179 -34.01 -21.78 1.60
CA ALA A 179 -33.79 -23.19 1.91
C ALA A 179 -32.30 -23.47 2.15
N ALA A 180 -31.42 -22.81 1.38
CA ALA A 180 -29.98 -23.01 1.43
C ALA A 180 -29.35 -22.64 2.79
N VAL A 181 -29.85 -21.63 3.50
CA VAL A 181 -29.33 -21.27 4.84
C VAL A 181 -29.51 -22.39 5.89
N ASN A 182 -30.44 -23.31 5.65
CA ASN A 182 -30.71 -24.45 6.55
C ASN A 182 -29.89 -25.70 6.18
N VAL A 183 -29.15 -25.67 5.06
CA VAL A 183 -28.28 -26.76 4.65
C VAL A 183 -27.04 -26.78 5.55
N LYS A 184 -26.65 -27.98 6.03
CA LYS A 184 -25.38 -28.15 6.76
C LYS A 184 -24.23 -27.70 5.85
N VAL A 185 -23.38 -26.80 6.35
CA VAL A 185 -22.18 -26.36 5.64
C VAL A 185 -21.34 -27.61 5.25
N PRO A 186 -21.07 -27.82 3.95
CA PRO A 186 -20.31 -28.98 3.48
C PRO A 186 -18.88 -28.94 4.02
N GLU A 187 -18.32 -30.07 4.44
CA GLU A 187 -16.97 -30.13 5.00
C GLU A 187 -15.86 -29.98 3.93
N GLU A 188 -16.19 -30.31 2.68
CA GLU A 188 -15.33 -30.15 1.51
C GLU A 188 -16.12 -29.62 0.33
N VAL A 189 -15.48 -28.76 -0.47
CA VAL A 189 -16.06 -28.18 -1.70
C VAL A 189 -15.08 -28.25 -2.86
N GLU A 190 -15.61 -28.36 -4.07
CA GLU A 190 -14.82 -28.34 -5.31
C GLU A 190 -14.72 -26.92 -5.85
N LEU A 191 -13.49 -26.45 -6.05
CA LEU A 191 -13.22 -25.18 -6.71
C LEU A 191 -13.21 -25.34 -8.23
N LYS A 192 -13.64 -24.29 -8.94
CA LYS A 192 -13.56 -24.22 -10.41
C LYS A 192 -12.12 -24.38 -10.90
N ASN A 193 -11.94 -24.89 -12.12
CA ASN A 193 -10.63 -24.87 -12.76
C ASN A 193 -10.38 -23.47 -13.35
N ILE A 194 -9.12 -23.04 -13.41
CA ILE A 194 -8.75 -21.70 -13.91
C ILE A 194 -9.25 -21.49 -15.36
N ASP A 195 -9.12 -22.50 -16.21
CA ASP A 195 -9.58 -22.45 -17.61
C ASP A 195 -11.12 -22.34 -17.77
N SER A 196 -11.86 -22.47 -16.68
CA SER A 196 -13.32 -22.35 -16.66
C SER A 196 -13.84 -21.02 -16.12
N PHE A 197 -12.93 -20.10 -15.74
CA PHE A 197 -13.31 -18.79 -15.23
C PHE A 197 -14.02 -17.94 -16.29
N LYS A 198 -15.06 -17.21 -15.87
CA LYS A 198 -15.88 -16.32 -16.71
C LYS A 198 -15.85 -14.85 -16.27
N ILE A 199 -15.47 -14.60 -15.02
CA ILE A 199 -15.38 -13.30 -14.35
C ILE A 199 -13.91 -12.97 -14.06
N ILE A 200 -13.18 -13.87 -13.41
CA ILE A 200 -11.73 -13.70 -13.17
C ILE A 200 -11.01 -13.65 -14.52
N GLY A 201 -10.09 -12.71 -14.69
CA GLY A 201 -9.39 -12.48 -15.96
C GLY A 201 -10.15 -11.57 -16.93
N THR A 202 -11.33 -11.06 -16.54
CA THR A 202 -12.10 -10.09 -17.34
C THR A 202 -12.20 -8.75 -16.64
N SER A 203 -12.32 -7.67 -17.42
CA SER A 203 -12.40 -6.32 -16.84
C SER A 203 -13.77 -6.04 -16.25
N ARG A 204 -13.77 -5.46 -15.04
CA ARG A 204 -14.96 -4.93 -14.36
C ARG A 204 -14.69 -3.51 -13.90
N LYS A 205 -15.68 -2.63 -14.08
CA LYS A 205 -15.59 -1.25 -13.62
C LYS A 205 -15.50 -1.23 -12.10
N ASN A 206 -14.76 -0.25 -11.57
CA ASN A 206 -14.69 -0.02 -10.13
C ASN A 206 -16.11 0.19 -9.56
N VAL A 207 -16.49 -0.60 -8.57
CA VAL A 207 -17.83 -0.56 -7.94
C VAL A 207 -18.14 0.79 -7.28
N ASP A 208 -17.11 1.53 -6.87
CA ASP A 208 -17.26 2.89 -6.34
C ASP A 208 -17.22 3.97 -7.44
N ALA A 209 -16.98 3.63 -8.70
CA ALA A 209 -16.71 4.62 -9.76
C ALA A 209 -17.81 5.68 -9.90
N LYS A 210 -19.08 5.26 -9.89
CA LYS A 210 -20.23 6.19 -9.98
C LYS A 210 -20.18 7.19 -8.83
N LYS A 211 -20.02 6.70 -7.60
CA LYS A 211 -19.92 7.54 -6.39
C LYS A 211 -18.75 8.53 -6.47
N ILE A 212 -17.58 8.09 -6.94
CA ILE A 212 -16.38 8.93 -7.12
C ILE A 212 -16.66 10.06 -8.12
N VAL A 213 -17.12 9.74 -9.34
CA VAL A 213 -17.27 10.75 -10.40
C VAL A 213 -18.45 11.70 -10.19
N THR A 214 -19.42 11.32 -9.35
CA THR A 214 -20.55 12.19 -8.97
C THR A 214 -20.35 12.92 -7.65
N GLY A 215 -19.22 12.72 -6.94
CA GLY A 215 -18.96 13.35 -5.64
C GLY A 215 -19.90 12.90 -4.51
N GLN A 216 -20.33 11.63 -4.52
CA GLN A 216 -21.09 11.07 -3.40
C GLN A 216 -20.16 10.73 -2.22
N PRO A 217 -20.64 10.83 -0.96
CA PRO A 217 -19.87 10.48 0.22
C PRO A 217 -19.27 9.07 0.15
N LEU A 218 -17.96 8.98 0.37
CA LEU A 218 -17.18 7.75 0.29
C LEU A 218 -16.00 7.72 1.27
N TYR A 219 -15.43 8.89 1.56
CA TYR A 219 -14.21 9.06 2.31
C TYR A 219 -14.52 9.36 3.77
N GLY A 220 -13.54 9.17 4.66
CA GLY A 220 -13.75 9.44 6.09
C GLY A 220 -14.15 10.89 6.36
N ILE A 221 -13.57 11.81 5.59
CA ILE A 221 -13.83 13.24 5.72
C ILE A 221 -15.30 13.62 5.46
N ASP A 222 -16.01 12.80 4.67
CA ASP A 222 -17.42 13.00 4.32
C ASP A 222 -18.37 12.63 5.47
N THR A 223 -17.87 11.99 6.52
CA THR A 223 -18.68 11.53 7.66
C THR A 223 -19.35 12.71 8.36
N TYR A 224 -20.64 12.53 8.65
CA TYR A 224 -21.45 13.45 9.44
C TYR A 224 -22.41 12.65 10.32
N LYS A 225 -22.50 13.05 11.59
CA LYS A 225 -23.54 12.60 12.52
C LYS A 225 -24.12 13.80 13.25
N ASP A 226 -25.38 13.69 13.66
CA ASP A 226 -26.03 14.73 14.44
C ASP A 226 -25.31 14.91 15.79
N GLY A 227 -25.11 16.18 16.17
CA GLY A 227 -24.39 16.54 17.40
C GLY A 227 -22.87 16.41 17.33
N MET A 228 -22.31 15.94 16.20
CA MET A 228 -20.86 15.80 16.03
C MET A 228 -20.12 17.14 16.04
N LEU A 229 -18.98 17.19 16.74
CA LEU A 229 -18.06 18.32 16.73
C LEU A 229 -16.82 18.04 15.87
N ILE A 230 -16.15 19.12 15.45
CA ILE A 230 -14.86 19.05 14.76
C ILE A 230 -13.74 19.21 15.78
N ALA A 231 -12.74 18.34 15.70
CA ALA A 231 -11.50 18.46 16.45
C ALA A 231 -10.31 18.65 15.50
N MET A 232 -9.34 19.44 15.94
CA MET A 232 -8.05 19.61 15.27
C MET A 232 -6.93 19.68 16.31
N VAL A 233 -5.79 19.08 16.01
CA VAL A 233 -4.64 18.99 16.91
C VAL A 233 -3.58 20.06 16.62
N MET A 234 -2.77 20.41 17.61
CA MET A 234 -1.53 21.15 17.45
C MET A 234 -0.42 20.33 18.10
N GLN A 235 0.69 20.19 17.38
CA GLN A 235 1.83 19.38 17.74
C GLN A 235 3.09 20.24 17.94
N PRO A 236 4.15 19.71 18.55
CA PRO A 236 5.43 20.38 18.60
C PRO A 236 5.95 20.75 17.19
N PRO A 237 6.61 21.90 17.02
CA PRO A 237 7.05 22.37 15.72
C PRO A 237 8.29 21.64 15.18
N ALA A 238 8.93 20.79 15.99
CA ALA A 238 10.12 20.03 15.63
C ALA A 238 10.16 18.69 16.40
N PHE A 239 10.70 17.65 15.75
CA PHE A 239 11.05 16.39 16.41
C PHE A 239 12.09 16.64 17.50
N GLY A 240 11.96 15.96 18.64
CA GLY A 240 12.76 16.22 19.84
C GLY A 240 12.17 17.27 20.78
N MET A 241 11.05 17.92 20.42
CA MET A 241 10.31 18.83 21.31
C MET A 241 9.08 18.16 21.94
N GLU A 242 8.62 18.70 23.05
CA GLU A 242 7.43 18.26 23.78
C GLU A 242 6.58 19.44 24.30
N PHE A 243 5.31 19.16 24.63
CA PHE A 243 4.41 20.14 25.21
C PHE A 243 4.88 20.60 26.59
N LYS A 244 4.97 21.91 26.80
CA LYS A 244 5.26 22.51 28.11
C LYS A 244 4.02 23.14 28.74
N SER A 245 3.44 24.12 28.04
CA SER A 245 2.33 24.94 28.56
C SER A 245 1.51 25.54 27.41
N MET A 246 0.31 26.06 27.70
CA MET A 246 -0.46 26.85 26.73
C MET A 246 -1.27 27.97 27.40
N ASP A 247 -1.50 29.04 26.65
CA ASP A 247 -2.57 30.02 26.87
C ASP A 247 -3.63 29.87 25.78
N ALA A 248 -4.82 29.46 26.19
CA ALA A 248 -5.95 29.17 25.30
C ALA A 248 -7.20 30.00 25.62
N GLU A 249 -7.14 30.96 26.54
CA GLU A 249 -8.32 31.68 27.05
C GLU A 249 -9.03 32.45 25.93
N LYS A 250 -8.26 33.09 25.04
CA LYS A 250 -8.82 33.78 23.88
C LYS A 250 -9.55 32.81 22.95
N ALA A 251 -8.95 31.66 22.66
CA ALA A 251 -9.54 30.64 21.79
C ALA A 251 -10.83 30.05 22.38
N LYS A 252 -10.87 29.77 23.69
CA LYS A 252 -12.06 29.28 24.40
C LYS A 252 -13.23 30.27 24.35
N GLY A 253 -12.96 31.56 24.32
CA GLY A 253 -13.98 32.60 24.18
C GLY A 253 -14.51 32.81 22.76
N MET A 254 -13.97 32.12 21.75
CA MET A 254 -14.38 32.31 20.35
C MET A 254 -15.69 31.60 20.01
N PRO A 255 -16.51 32.15 19.09
CA PRO A 255 -17.79 31.54 18.72
C PRO A 255 -17.66 30.09 18.23
N GLY A 256 -18.50 29.21 18.78
CA GLY A 256 -18.60 27.80 18.40
C GLY A 256 -17.49 26.91 18.94
N ILE A 257 -16.53 27.44 19.70
CA ILE A 257 -15.51 26.63 20.39
C ILE A 257 -16.12 26.04 21.66
N LYS A 258 -15.90 24.74 21.87
CA LYS A 258 -16.40 24.01 23.04
C LYS A 258 -15.33 23.84 24.09
N ASP A 259 -14.12 23.47 23.67
CA ASP A 259 -12.98 23.42 24.59
C ASP A 259 -11.63 23.46 23.85
N VAL A 260 -10.58 23.77 24.62
CA VAL A 260 -9.17 23.65 24.24
C VAL A 260 -8.42 22.98 25.38
N PHE A 261 -7.82 21.83 25.11
CA PHE A 261 -7.18 20.97 26.12
C PHE A 261 -6.01 20.18 25.54
N THR A 262 -5.30 19.45 26.38
CA THR A 262 -4.31 18.46 25.95
C THR A 262 -4.82 17.03 26.05
N ILE A 263 -4.31 16.17 25.17
CA ILE A 263 -4.42 14.71 25.24
C ILE A 263 -3.02 14.09 25.25
N ASP A 264 -2.94 12.85 25.70
CA ASP A 264 -1.80 11.97 25.47
C ASP A 264 -2.30 10.74 24.68
N THR A 265 -1.92 10.64 23.41
CA THR A 265 -2.34 9.56 22.51
C THR A 265 -1.78 8.21 22.97
N TYR A 266 -0.53 8.20 23.43
CA TYR A 266 0.18 7.01 23.86
C TYR A 266 0.95 7.29 25.15
N PRO A 267 0.29 7.09 26.32
CA PRO A 267 0.96 7.19 27.62
C PRO A 267 2.23 6.34 27.70
N GLU A 268 3.23 6.78 28.48
CA GLU A 268 4.55 6.12 28.55
C GLU A 268 4.51 4.65 28.99
N ASP A 269 3.53 4.29 29.81
CA ASP A 269 3.32 2.94 30.35
C ASP A 269 2.42 2.07 29.46
N MET A 270 1.87 2.62 28.37
CA MET A 270 1.04 1.88 27.43
C MET A 270 1.90 0.98 26.53
N GLU A 271 1.58 -0.31 26.47
CA GLU A 271 2.17 -1.22 25.49
C GLU A 271 1.67 -0.89 24.08
N LYS A 272 2.59 -0.48 23.22
CA LYS A 272 2.31 -0.09 21.83
C LYS A 272 2.19 -1.30 20.90
N GLU A 273 1.24 -1.26 19.98
CA GLU A 273 1.24 -2.14 18.81
C GLU A 273 2.35 -1.72 17.83
N TRP A 274 2.74 -2.62 16.93
CA TRP A 274 3.78 -2.31 15.92
C TRP A 274 3.40 -1.13 15.01
N SER A 275 2.10 -0.86 14.86
CA SER A 275 1.55 0.25 14.07
C SER A 275 1.35 1.54 14.87
N ASP A 276 1.66 1.57 16.17
CA ASP A 276 1.57 2.75 17.01
C ASP A 276 2.84 3.61 16.87
N VAL A 277 2.97 4.22 15.69
CA VAL A 277 4.07 5.12 15.33
C VAL A 277 3.59 6.56 15.39
N GLY A 278 4.27 7.37 16.20
CA GLY A 278 4.09 8.81 16.31
C GLY A 278 5.06 9.37 17.36
N SER A 279 5.88 10.34 16.96
CA SER A 279 6.89 10.95 17.84
C SER A 279 6.26 11.95 18.82
N PHE A 280 5.04 12.39 18.54
CA PHE A 280 4.30 13.34 19.37
C PHE A 280 3.09 12.64 20.00
N SER A 281 3.19 12.27 21.28
CA SER A 281 2.06 11.67 21.99
C SER A 281 1.19 12.72 22.68
N LYS A 282 1.80 13.77 23.26
CA LYS A 282 1.08 14.88 23.90
C LYS A 282 0.75 15.97 22.90
N LEU A 283 -0.55 16.15 22.65
CA LEU A 283 -1.09 17.08 21.66
C LEU A 283 -2.02 18.09 22.32
N VAL A 284 -2.04 19.32 21.80
CA VAL A 284 -3.09 20.29 22.12
C VAL A 284 -4.25 20.08 21.14
N VAL A 285 -5.48 20.13 21.62
CA VAL A 285 -6.69 19.88 20.84
C VAL A 285 -7.62 21.08 20.95
N VAL A 286 -8.15 21.53 19.82
CA VAL A 286 -9.23 22.53 19.75
C VAL A 286 -10.48 21.85 19.21
N VAL A 287 -11.59 21.95 19.94
CA VAL A 287 -12.87 21.32 19.58
C VAL A 287 -13.95 22.38 19.41
N GLY A 288 -14.75 22.27 18.34
CA GLY A 288 -15.82 23.23 18.06
C GLY A 288 -16.84 22.76 17.03
N GLU A 289 -17.82 23.61 16.74
CA GLU A 289 -19.01 23.28 15.92
C GLU A 289 -18.72 23.18 14.42
N SER A 290 -17.66 23.83 13.93
CA SER A 290 -17.30 23.78 12.51
C SER A 290 -15.80 23.86 12.28
N THR A 291 -15.36 23.32 11.14
CA THR A 291 -13.96 23.35 10.69
C THR A 291 -13.41 24.78 10.68
N TRP A 292 -14.16 25.75 10.16
CA TRP A 292 -13.69 27.13 10.07
C TRP A 292 -13.48 27.77 11.45
N GLN A 293 -14.43 27.59 12.37
CA GLN A 293 -14.31 28.13 13.74
C GLN A 293 -13.11 27.55 14.46
N VAL A 294 -12.95 26.22 14.41
CA VAL A 294 -11.80 25.51 15.00
C VAL A 294 -10.48 26.01 14.41
N MET A 295 -10.39 26.18 13.08
CA MET A 295 -9.20 26.72 12.42
C MET A 295 -8.86 28.15 12.87
N GLN A 296 -9.85 29.03 13.05
CA GLN A 296 -9.57 30.38 13.54
C GLN A 296 -9.14 30.36 15.01
N ALA A 297 -9.77 29.55 15.84
CA ALA A 297 -9.43 29.44 17.25
C ALA A 297 -8.03 28.87 17.48
N ARG A 298 -7.60 27.89 16.68
CA ARG A 298 -6.22 27.36 16.70
C ARG A 298 -5.15 28.44 16.56
N LYS A 299 -5.39 29.48 15.74
CA LYS A 299 -4.42 30.58 15.56
C LYS A 299 -4.25 31.45 16.81
N GLU A 300 -5.21 31.39 17.74
CA GLU A 300 -5.23 32.19 18.95
C GLU A 300 -4.72 31.43 20.18
N VAL A 301 -4.45 30.13 20.05
CA VAL A 301 -3.81 29.33 21.09
C VAL A 301 -2.31 29.58 21.04
N LYS A 302 -1.74 30.05 22.15
CA LYS A 302 -0.29 30.20 22.31
C LYS A 302 0.24 28.99 23.04
N VAL A 303 1.05 28.18 22.38
CA VAL A 303 1.64 26.98 22.97
C VAL A 303 3.14 27.19 23.16
N GLU A 304 3.63 26.84 24.35
CA GLU A 304 5.05 26.75 24.65
C GLU A 304 5.49 25.30 24.53
N TRP A 305 6.63 25.10 23.86
CA TRP A 305 7.24 23.80 23.62
C TRP A 305 8.66 23.81 24.21
N ASP A 306 9.05 22.74 24.90
CA ASP A 306 10.41 22.55 25.41
C ASP A 306 11.12 21.43 24.64
N LEU A 307 12.45 21.40 24.72
CA LEU A 307 13.23 20.25 24.26
C LEU A 307 13.00 19.08 25.20
N ASN A 308 12.71 17.90 24.66
CA ASN A 308 12.68 16.67 25.43
C ASN A 308 14.12 16.30 25.81
N PRO A 309 14.51 16.30 27.10
CA PRO A 309 15.92 16.15 27.48
C PRO A 309 16.50 14.77 27.13
N LYS A 310 15.67 13.73 27.10
CA LYS A 310 16.10 12.36 26.77
C LYS A 310 16.44 12.27 25.28
N LEU A 311 15.49 12.65 24.41
CA LEU A 311 15.68 12.62 22.97
C LEU A 311 16.83 13.54 22.55
N THR A 312 16.89 14.74 23.11
CA THR A 312 17.94 15.73 22.81
C THR A 312 19.33 15.19 23.12
N LYS A 313 19.50 14.54 24.28
CA LYS A 313 20.78 13.95 24.69
C LYS A 313 21.21 12.80 23.78
N GLU A 314 20.28 11.96 23.34
CA GLU A 314 20.56 10.87 22.40
C GLU A 314 21.08 11.44 21.06
N ILE A 315 20.46 12.50 20.55
CA ILE A 315 20.89 13.15 19.31
C ILE A 315 22.23 13.89 19.48
N GLU A 316 22.46 14.58 20.59
CA GLU A 316 23.77 15.23 20.82
C GLU A 316 24.94 14.23 20.78
N ILE A 317 24.73 12.99 21.25
CA ILE A 317 25.75 11.94 21.21
C ILE A 317 26.04 11.57 19.74
N LEU A 318 25.01 11.49 18.90
CA LEU A 318 25.15 11.22 17.47
C LEU A 318 25.82 12.38 16.73
N GLU A 319 25.45 13.64 17.01
CA GLU A 319 26.10 14.82 16.41
C GLU A 319 27.59 14.88 16.75
N LYS A 320 27.95 14.60 18.01
CA LYS A 320 29.35 14.57 18.46
C LYS A 320 30.15 13.44 17.82
N SER A 321 29.54 12.26 17.64
CA SER A 321 30.22 11.14 16.97
C SER A 321 30.45 11.41 15.47
N ALA A 322 29.60 12.24 14.86
CA ALA A 322 29.78 12.77 13.50
C ALA A 322 30.84 13.87 13.38
N GLY A 323 31.46 14.30 14.49
CA GLY A 323 32.49 15.35 14.50
C GLY A 323 31.95 16.76 14.35
N MET A 324 30.70 17.02 14.75
CA MET A 324 30.11 18.37 14.71
C MET A 324 30.38 19.17 15.99
N ASP A 325 30.96 20.36 15.82
CA ASP A 325 31.11 21.35 16.90
C ASP A 325 29.79 22.13 17.08
N GLY A 326 29.27 22.19 18.32
CA GLY A 326 28.04 22.93 18.62
C GLY A 326 26.74 22.15 18.44
N ALA A 327 26.73 20.89 18.88
CA ALA A 327 25.55 20.00 18.92
C ALA A 327 24.28 20.72 19.39
N THR A 328 23.22 20.65 18.58
CA THR A 328 21.91 21.26 18.87
C THR A 328 20.98 20.32 19.63
N GLY A 329 21.29 19.01 19.61
CA GLY A 329 20.44 17.95 20.11
C GLY A 329 19.18 17.72 19.26
N LEU A 330 19.13 18.27 18.05
CA LEU A 330 18.01 18.16 17.13
C LEU A 330 18.48 17.71 15.74
N GLU A 331 17.69 16.85 15.10
CA GLU A 331 18.11 16.20 13.86
C GLU A 331 18.00 17.13 12.64
N SER A 332 19.02 17.10 11.78
CA SER A 332 19.00 17.80 10.49
C SER A 332 19.49 16.89 9.37
N SER A 333 18.94 17.05 8.16
CA SER A 333 19.27 16.18 7.02
C SER A 333 20.75 16.23 6.62
N SER A 334 21.45 17.34 6.85
CA SER A 334 22.91 17.43 6.63
C SER A 334 23.72 16.55 7.59
N ILE A 335 23.22 16.35 8.80
CA ILE A 335 23.83 15.50 9.84
C ILE A 335 23.59 14.05 9.48
N HIS A 336 22.36 13.71 9.10
CA HIS A 336 21.98 12.39 8.59
C HIS A 336 22.88 11.94 7.44
N ALA A 337 23.09 12.80 6.46
CA ALA A 337 23.96 12.50 5.31
C ALA A 337 25.40 12.22 5.74
N SER A 338 25.97 13.05 6.63
CA SER A 338 27.33 12.87 7.14
C SER A 338 27.47 11.58 7.95
N LEU A 339 26.50 11.29 8.82
CA LEU A 339 26.47 10.07 9.64
C LEU A 339 26.35 8.80 8.78
N MET A 340 25.43 8.79 7.81
CA MET A 340 25.28 7.65 6.90
C MET A 340 26.54 7.40 6.08
N ALA A 341 27.22 8.46 5.62
CA ALA A 341 28.48 8.33 4.90
C ALA A 341 29.60 7.78 5.78
N ASP A 342 29.74 8.27 7.02
CA ASP A 342 30.75 7.78 7.97
C ASP A 342 30.50 6.32 8.38
N VAL A 343 29.29 5.99 8.82
CA VAL A 343 28.92 4.62 9.23
C VAL A 343 29.03 3.64 8.06
N GLY A 344 28.51 4.02 6.88
CA GLY A 344 28.56 3.20 5.68
C GLY A 344 29.95 3.02 5.07
N SER A 345 30.95 3.81 5.49
CA SER A 345 32.36 3.63 5.09
C SER A 345 33.13 2.62 5.94
N LYS A 346 32.56 2.24 7.10
CA LYS A 346 33.16 1.31 8.06
C LYS A 346 32.67 -0.10 7.80
N LYS A 347 33.38 -1.09 8.36
CA LYS A 347 32.92 -2.48 8.37
C LYS A 347 31.61 -2.58 9.15
N SER A 348 30.62 -3.24 8.57
CA SER A 348 29.27 -3.34 9.15
C SER A 348 28.92 -4.80 9.49
N GLU A 349 27.69 -5.07 9.90
CA GLU A 349 27.25 -6.42 10.21
C GLU A 349 27.16 -7.25 8.92
N ILE A 350 27.88 -8.36 8.85
CA ILE A 350 27.79 -9.29 7.71
C ILE A 350 26.49 -10.07 7.83
N VAL A 351 25.56 -9.84 6.90
CA VAL A 351 24.26 -10.51 6.84
C VAL A 351 24.18 -11.60 5.77
N ARG A 352 25.14 -11.65 4.84
CA ARG A 352 25.38 -12.79 3.95
C ARG A 352 26.81 -12.78 3.43
N LYS A 353 27.39 -13.97 3.32
CA LYS A 353 28.70 -14.18 2.69
C LYS A 353 28.72 -15.51 1.95
N ASP A 354 28.97 -15.44 0.65
CA ASP A 354 29.16 -16.60 -0.23
C ASP A 354 30.58 -16.58 -0.81
N GLY A 355 31.23 -17.74 -0.88
CA GLY A 355 32.60 -17.87 -1.42
C GLY A 355 33.68 -17.18 -0.55
N ASP A 356 34.69 -16.61 -1.21
CA ASP A 356 35.78 -15.82 -0.61
C ASP A 356 35.88 -14.42 -1.27
N PRO A 357 34.93 -13.51 -0.97
CA PRO A 357 34.90 -12.14 -1.52
C PRO A 357 36.19 -11.37 -1.22
N GLU A 358 36.77 -11.52 -0.03
CA GLU A 358 37.98 -10.81 0.34
C GLU A 358 39.15 -11.16 -0.59
N LYS A 359 39.34 -12.45 -0.89
CA LYS A 359 40.36 -12.88 -1.86
C LYS A 359 40.05 -12.41 -3.28
N ALA A 360 38.79 -12.47 -3.69
CA ALA A 360 38.39 -12.04 -5.03
C ALA A 360 38.62 -10.53 -5.25
N PHE A 361 38.24 -9.69 -4.29
CA PHE A 361 38.53 -8.24 -4.33
C PHE A 361 40.02 -7.93 -4.28
N LYS A 362 40.82 -8.70 -3.53
CA LYS A 362 42.28 -8.53 -3.48
C LYS A 362 42.96 -8.87 -4.82
N ASN A 363 42.43 -9.85 -5.54
CA ASN A 363 42.96 -10.33 -6.82
C ASN A 363 42.34 -9.63 -8.04
N ALA A 364 41.39 -8.72 -7.83
CA ALA A 364 40.70 -8.03 -8.90
C ALA A 364 41.68 -7.24 -9.76
N ALA A 365 41.57 -7.36 -11.08
CA ALA A 365 42.28 -6.46 -12.00
C ALA A 365 41.69 -5.04 -11.93
N ARG A 366 40.39 -4.94 -11.64
CA ARG A 366 39.68 -3.68 -11.46
C ARG A 366 38.57 -3.82 -10.44
N VAL A 367 38.38 -2.79 -9.62
CA VAL A 367 37.23 -2.68 -8.70
C VAL A 367 36.41 -1.47 -9.09
N ILE A 368 35.10 -1.66 -9.27
CA ILE A 368 34.13 -0.58 -9.45
C ILE A 368 33.40 -0.40 -8.13
N GLU A 369 33.28 0.84 -7.65
CA GLU A 369 32.67 1.17 -6.37
C GLU A 369 31.80 2.43 -6.52
N ARG A 370 30.54 2.37 -6.09
CA ARG A 370 29.57 3.47 -6.18
C ARG A 370 28.70 3.51 -4.92
N SER A 371 28.40 4.72 -4.45
CA SER A 371 27.46 4.94 -3.34
C SER A 371 26.23 5.69 -3.82
N TYR A 372 25.06 5.30 -3.33
CA TYR A 372 23.76 5.85 -3.68
C TYR A 372 23.03 6.31 -2.42
N THR A 373 22.24 7.38 -2.52
CA THR A 373 21.48 7.92 -1.38
C THR A 373 20.06 8.35 -1.75
N CYS A 374 19.18 8.40 -0.75
CA CYS A 374 17.86 9.01 -0.86
C CYS A 374 17.37 9.59 0.48
N PRO A 375 16.43 10.56 0.49
CA PRO A 375 16.37 11.51 1.60
C PRO A 375 15.03 11.59 2.36
N PHE A 376 14.54 10.60 3.12
CA PHE A 376 13.14 10.60 3.63
C PHE A 376 12.04 10.90 2.59
N LEU A 377 10.81 10.44 2.80
CA LEU A 377 9.69 10.86 1.94
C LEU A 377 8.41 10.96 2.74
N SER A 378 7.58 11.94 2.44
CA SER A 378 6.19 11.96 2.89
C SER A 378 5.30 11.24 1.87
N HIS A 379 4.37 10.42 2.35
CA HIS A 379 3.42 9.67 1.52
C HIS A 379 2.45 10.54 0.74
N ASN A 380 2.11 11.71 1.29
CA ASN A 380 1.32 12.73 0.62
C ASN A 380 -0.02 12.24 0.04
N CYS A 381 -0.78 11.49 0.84
CA CYS A 381 -2.15 11.10 0.47
C CYS A 381 -2.97 12.35 0.08
N MET A 382 -3.89 12.24 -0.88
CA MET A 382 -4.71 13.41 -1.29
C MET A 382 -5.70 13.80 -0.20
N GLU A 383 -6.28 12.80 0.48
CA GLU A 383 -7.07 12.98 1.70
C GLU A 383 -6.15 13.05 2.92
N PRO A 384 -6.11 14.18 3.67
CA PRO A 384 -5.39 14.27 4.95
C PRO A 384 -5.92 13.29 6.00
N MET A 385 -5.14 13.07 7.07
CA MET A 385 -5.60 12.21 8.17
C MET A 385 -6.87 12.76 8.80
N ASN A 386 -7.84 11.87 9.00
CA ASN A 386 -9.12 12.18 9.60
C ASN A 386 -9.71 10.89 10.16
N PHE A 387 -10.58 11.02 11.16
CA PHE A 387 -11.32 9.90 11.71
C PHE A 387 -12.56 10.37 12.46
N PHE A 388 -13.64 9.59 12.40
CA PHE A 388 -14.83 9.80 13.22
C PHE A 388 -14.81 8.84 14.42
N ALA A 389 -15.11 9.36 15.61
CA ALA A 389 -15.26 8.58 16.82
C ALA A 389 -16.48 9.04 17.63
N ASP A 390 -17.22 8.09 18.18
CA ASP A 390 -18.27 8.32 19.18
C ASP A 390 -18.03 7.33 20.33
N VAL A 391 -17.40 7.83 21.38
CA VAL A 391 -17.12 7.06 22.60
C VAL A 391 -18.13 7.47 23.66
N SER A 392 -18.97 6.52 24.05
CA SER A 392 -20.05 6.73 25.02
C SER A 392 -20.09 5.60 26.03
N GLY A 393 -19.81 5.89 27.30
CA GLY A 393 -19.78 4.88 28.36
C GLY A 393 -18.72 3.82 28.08
N ASP A 394 -19.15 2.58 27.90
CA ASP A 394 -18.30 1.41 27.65
C ASP A 394 -18.18 1.04 26.17
N LYS A 395 -18.62 1.90 25.25
CA LYS A 395 -18.66 1.63 23.80
C LYS A 395 -17.92 2.69 22.99
N ALA A 396 -17.30 2.26 21.90
CA ALA A 396 -16.69 3.12 20.89
C ALA A 396 -17.17 2.75 19.49
N GLU A 397 -17.78 3.69 18.79
CA GLU A 397 -18.05 3.59 17.36
C GLU A 397 -17.04 4.41 16.58
N LEU A 398 -16.32 3.77 15.67
CA LEU A 398 -15.17 4.30 14.98
C LEU A 398 -15.36 4.12 13.46
N LEU A 399 -15.32 5.21 12.70
CA LEU A 399 -15.50 5.18 11.24
C LEU A 399 -14.42 6.00 10.55
N GLY A 400 -13.65 5.37 9.66
CA GLY A 400 -12.71 6.13 8.86
C GLY A 400 -11.64 5.33 8.09
N PRO A 401 -10.67 6.06 7.53
CA PRO A 401 -9.65 5.51 6.63
C PRO A 401 -8.47 4.91 7.40
N ILE A 402 -8.42 3.57 7.55
CA ILE A 402 -7.37 2.83 8.26
C ILE A 402 -6.95 1.54 7.53
N GLN A 403 -5.65 1.27 7.38
CA GLN A 403 -5.13 0.06 6.71
C GLN A 403 -4.96 -1.13 7.67
N THR A 404 -4.95 -0.90 8.97
CA THR A 404 -4.63 -1.84 10.06
C THR A 404 -5.72 -1.83 11.16
N PRO A 405 -7.01 -1.98 10.81
CA PRO A 405 -8.12 -1.84 11.76
C PRO A 405 -7.99 -2.74 13.00
N GLU A 406 -7.57 -4.01 12.86
CA GLU A 406 -7.40 -4.94 14.00
C GLU A 406 -6.34 -4.46 15.01
N PHE A 407 -5.24 -3.88 14.53
CA PHE A 407 -4.22 -3.35 15.44
C PHE A 407 -4.71 -2.07 16.11
N ALA A 408 -5.42 -1.21 15.37
CA ALA A 408 -6.00 0.00 15.94
C ALA A 408 -7.08 -0.31 17.00
N GLU A 409 -7.86 -1.38 16.84
CA GLU A 409 -8.81 -1.88 17.86
C GLU A 409 -8.09 -2.20 19.18
N LYS A 410 -6.96 -2.91 19.10
CA LYS A 410 -6.12 -3.23 20.27
C LYS A 410 -5.53 -1.97 20.90
N SER A 411 -5.09 -1.02 20.09
CA SER A 411 -4.59 0.27 20.60
C SER A 411 -5.69 1.06 21.32
N VAL A 412 -6.92 1.08 20.81
CA VAL A 412 -8.06 1.74 21.48
C VAL A 412 -8.45 1.00 22.76
N ASN A 413 -8.50 -0.34 22.76
CA ASN A 413 -8.72 -1.15 23.95
C ASN A 413 -7.71 -0.83 25.05
N LYS A 414 -6.41 -0.86 24.74
CA LYS A 414 -5.35 -0.52 25.69
C LYS A 414 -5.43 0.93 26.16
N ARG A 415 -5.79 1.86 25.26
CA ARG A 415 -5.82 3.30 25.56
C ARG A 415 -7.03 3.73 26.39
N LEU A 416 -8.20 3.14 26.17
CA LEU A 416 -9.46 3.53 26.82
C LEU A 416 -9.95 2.51 27.87
N GLY A 417 -9.35 1.32 27.93
CA GLY A 417 -9.77 0.24 28.82
C GLY A 417 -11.10 -0.41 28.43
N LEU A 418 -11.56 -0.23 27.18
CA LEU A 418 -12.80 -0.81 26.66
C LEU A 418 -12.59 -2.24 26.19
N ASP A 419 -13.51 -3.16 26.48
CA ASP A 419 -13.46 -4.52 25.93
C ASP A 419 -13.55 -4.51 24.40
N LEU A 420 -12.79 -5.39 23.72
CA LEU A 420 -12.74 -5.44 22.25
C LEU A 420 -14.12 -5.58 21.61
N GLU A 421 -15.03 -6.35 22.23
CA GLU A 421 -16.40 -6.54 21.73
C GLU A 421 -17.29 -5.28 21.78
N ASN A 422 -16.85 -4.24 22.48
CA ASN A 422 -17.52 -2.95 22.55
C ASN A 422 -16.89 -1.87 21.64
N ILE A 423 -15.90 -2.25 20.81
CA ILE A 423 -15.23 -1.36 19.86
C ILE A 423 -15.69 -1.76 18.45
N ASP A 424 -16.49 -0.92 17.80
CA ASP A 424 -16.91 -1.11 16.40
C ASP A 424 -16.03 -0.26 15.48
N ILE A 425 -15.24 -0.89 14.61
CA ILE A 425 -14.42 -0.20 13.59
C ILE A 425 -14.95 -0.46 12.19
N GLN A 426 -15.48 0.59 11.58
CA GLN A 426 -15.90 0.65 10.19
C GLN A 426 -14.85 1.34 9.32
N MET A 427 -14.67 0.83 8.10
CA MET A 427 -13.67 1.32 7.16
C MET A 427 -14.33 2.10 6.03
N THR A 428 -13.83 3.32 5.77
CA THR A 428 -14.20 4.08 4.58
C THR A 428 -13.23 3.79 3.42
N ARG A 429 -13.61 4.21 2.22
CA ARG A 429 -12.65 4.30 1.11
C ARG A 429 -11.62 5.38 1.45
N MET A 430 -10.35 5.16 1.13
CA MET A 430 -9.27 6.11 1.47
C MET A 430 -8.82 6.91 0.24
N GLY A 431 -8.56 8.20 0.43
CA GLY A 431 -7.98 9.10 -0.59
C GLY A 431 -6.46 8.94 -0.71
N GLY A 432 -6.00 7.70 -0.81
CA GLY A 432 -4.61 7.30 -0.75
C GLY A 432 -4.21 6.72 0.62
N GLY A 433 -3.27 5.78 0.59
CA GLY A 433 -2.68 5.19 1.78
C GLY A 433 -1.15 5.16 1.69
N PHE A 434 -0.62 4.52 0.64
CA PHE A 434 0.81 4.44 0.32
C PHE A 434 1.74 3.98 1.48
N GLY A 435 1.17 3.49 2.59
CA GLY A 435 1.87 3.17 3.83
C GLY A 435 1.55 4.12 5.00
N ARG A 436 1.13 5.37 4.75
CA ARG A 436 0.78 6.36 5.78
C ARG A 436 -0.30 5.89 6.74
N ARG A 437 -1.32 5.21 6.20
CA ARG A 437 -2.51 4.76 6.95
C ARG A 437 -2.34 3.35 7.54
N LEU A 438 -1.13 2.78 7.49
CA LEU A 438 -0.78 1.65 8.35
C LEU A 438 -0.65 2.08 9.82
N TYR A 439 -0.42 3.38 10.05
CA TYR A 439 -0.18 3.97 11.36
C TYR A 439 -1.44 4.71 11.83
N GLY A 440 -2.14 4.13 12.80
CA GLY A 440 -3.49 4.53 13.21
C GLY A 440 -3.57 5.57 14.34
N HIS A 441 -2.50 6.32 14.63
CA HIS A 441 -2.51 7.27 15.76
C HIS A 441 -3.67 8.27 15.72
N PHE A 442 -4.05 8.75 14.52
CA PHE A 442 -5.17 9.67 14.34
C PHE A 442 -6.54 9.03 14.67
N LEU A 443 -6.68 7.71 14.57
CA LEU A 443 -7.88 6.99 15.03
C LEU A 443 -7.92 6.97 16.56
N VAL A 444 -6.80 6.65 17.21
CA VAL A 444 -6.68 6.63 18.68
C VAL A 444 -6.91 8.04 19.25
N GLU A 445 -6.34 9.07 18.62
CA GLU A 445 -6.59 10.47 18.96
C GLU A 445 -8.07 10.82 18.92
N ALA A 446 -8.78 10.47 17.84
CA ALA A 446 -10.21 10.76 17.72
C ALA A 446 -11.01 10.08 18.85
N ALA A 447 -10.67 8.83 19.18
CA ALA A 447 -11.31 8.08 20.26
C ALA A 447 -11.09 8.74 21.63
N VAL A 448 -9.84 9.11 21.95
CA VAL A 448 -9.50 9.80 23.22
C VAL A 448 -10.18 11.17 23.32
N ILE A 449 -10.25 11.92 22.22
CA ILE A 449 -10.92 13.23 22.19
C ILE A 449 -12.43 13.04 22.42
N SER A 450 -13.05 12.05 21.76
CA SER A 450 -14.47 11.77 21.93
C SER A 450 -14.81 11.32 23.34
N GLU A 451 -14.01 10.42 23.95
CA GLU A 451 -14.17 10.00 25.34
C GLU A 451 -14.15 11.21 26.29
N LYS A 452 -13.15 12.08 26.14
CA LYS A 452 -13.00 13.27 26.98
C LYS A 452 -14.14 14.26 26.84
N MET A 453 -14.67 14.41 25.62
CA MET A 453 -15.77 15.34 25.34
C MET A 453 -17.15 14.74 25.63
N GLY A 454 -17.28 13.41 25.71
CA GLY A 454 -18.55 12.70 25.84
C GLY A 454 -19.50 12.99 24.66
N THR A 455 -18.96 13.16 23.45
CA THR A 455 -19.73 13.55 22.25
C THR A 455 -19.08 12.99 20.98
N PRO A 456 -19.82 12.84 19.87
CA PRO A 456 -19.23 12.41 18.61
C PRO A 456 -18.23 13.45 18.08
N ILE A 457 -17.06 12.98 17.64
CA ILE A 457 -15.96 13.81 17.14
C ILE A 457 -15.58 13.38 15.73
N LYS A 458 -15.44 14.35 14.82
CA LYS A 458 -14.63 14.17 13.60
C LYS A 458 -13.32 14.92 13.76
N LEU A 459 -12.25 14.16 13.93
CA LEU A 459 -10.88 14.67 13.88
C LEU A 459 -10.50 14.94 12.42
N VAL A 460 -9.95 16.12 12.16
CA VAL A 460 -9.47 16.51 10.83
C VAL A 460 -8.08 17.12 10.95
N TYR A 461 -7.13 16.61 10.19
CA TYR A 461 -5.83 17.26 10.02
C TYR A 461 -5.89 18.24 8.85
N THR A 462 -5.21 19.37 8.98
CA THR A 462 -4.82 20.16 7.81
C THR A 462 -3.75 19.42 7.01
N ARG A 463 -3.46 19.88 5.78
CA ARG A 463 -2.36 19.31 4.99
C ARG A 463 -1.03 19.50 5.70
N GLU A 464 -0.84 20.68 6.28
CA GLU A 464 0.35 21.06 7.03
C GLU A 464 0.50 20.19 8.28
N ASP A 465 -0.59 19.92 9.00
CA ASP A 465 -0.56 18.98 10.14
C ASP A 465 -0.16 17.58 9.66
N ASP A 466 -0.80 17.01 8.64
CA ASP A 466 -0.47 15.66 8.14
C ASP A 466 0.96 15.55 7.62
N MET A 467 1.43 16.56 6.88
CA MET A 467 2.78 16.53 6.31
C MET A 467 3.86 16.68 7.36
N THR A 468 3.63 17.47 8.41
CA THR A 468 4.62 17.73 9.46
C THR A 468 4.50 16.78 10.66
N ASN A 469 3.31 16.21 10.90
CA ASN A 469 3.03 15.11 11.85
C ASN A 469 3.26 13.74 11.19
N GLY A 470 4.20 13.69 10.25
CA GLY A 470 4.33 12.58 9.35
C GLY A 470 4.95 11.36 10.00
N VAL A 471 4.55 10.20 9.49
CA VAL A 471 5.41 9.02 9.47
C VAL A 471 6.09 9.04 8.10
N TYR A 472 7.41 9.11 8.06
CA TYR A 472 8.14 9.26 6.80
C TYR A 472 8.73 7.94 6.33
N ARG A 473 8.89 7.76 5.02
CA ARG A 473 9.82 6.74 4.52
C ARG A 473 11.22 7.05 5.08
N PRO A 474 12.00 6.07 5.57
CA PRO A 474 13.39 6.27 5.97
C PRO A 474 14.27 6.93 4.90
N ALA A 475 15.38 7.54 5.34
CA ALA A 475 16.52 7.88 4.48
C ALA A 475 17.49 6.70 4.40
N TYR A 476 18.12 6.49 3.24
CA TYR A 476 18.99 5.34 3.01
C TYR A 476 20.28 5.72 2.28
N HIS A 477 21.33 4.93 2.54
CA HIS A 477 22.63 4.96 1.86
C HIS A 477 23.05 3.52 1.54
N VAL A 478 23.53 3.29 0.32
CA VAL A 478 24.10 1.99 -0.08
C VAL A 478 25.36 2.17 -0.90
N THR A 479 26.40 1.39 -0.60
CA THR A 479 27.61 1.27 -1.41
C THR A 479 27.66 -0.10 -2.08
N TYR A 480 27.77 -0.12 -3.40
CA TYR A 480 27.99 -1.32 -4.19
C TYR A 480 29.43 -1.37 -4.69
N ARG A 481 30.02 -2.57 -4.68
CA ARG A 481 31.35 -2.87 -5.19
C ARG A 481 31.33 -4.11 -6.08
N ALA A 482 32.06 -4.09 -7.18
CA ALA A 482 32.24 -5.23 -8.06
C ALA A 482 33.72 -5.43 -8.40
N ALA A 483 34.19 -6.68 -8.31
CA ALA A 483 35.54 -7.08 -8.71
C ALA A 483 35.51 -7.69 -10.11
N LEU A 484 36.32 -7.14 -11.02
CA LEU A 484 36.51 -7.64 -12.37
C LEU A 484 37.91 -8.25 -12.53
N ASP A 485 38.00 -9.38 -13.21
CA ASP A 485 39.28 -9.99 -13.58
C ASP A 485 39.90 -9.31 -14.83
N SER A 486 41.06 -9.79 -15.28
CA SER A 486 41.75 -9.26 -16.45
C SER A 486 41.01 -9.49 -17.78
N ASN A 487 40.02 -10.40 -17.80
CA ASN A 487 39.14 -10.68 -18.93
C ASN A 487 37.82 -9.92 -18.83
N ASN A 488 37.74 -8.95 -17.92
CA ASN A 488 36.56 -8.13 -17.68
C ASN A 488 35.35 -8.94 -17.19
N GLN A 489 35.59 -10.08 -16.52
CA GLN A 489 34.54 -10.93 -15.95
C GLN A 489 34.30 -10.61 -14.48
N LEU A 490 33.03 -10.63 -14.07
CA LEU A 490 32.63 -10.41 -12.67
C LEU A 490 33.03 -11.59 -11.79
N THR A 491 33.86 -11.32 -10.78
CA THR A 491 34.37 -12.33 -9.84
C THR A 491 33.84 -12.15 -8.42
N ALA A 492 33.50 -10.93 -8.01
CA ALA A 492 32.85 -10.67 -6.73
C ALA A 492 31.90 -9.49 -6.77
N PHE A 493 30.88 -9.54 -5.93
CA PHE A 493 29.91 -8.47 -5.73
C PHE A 493 29.70 -8.23 -4.24
N HIS A 494 29.74 -6.96 -3.83
CA HIS A 494 29.56 -6.56 -2.43
C HIS A 494 28.57 -5.42 -2.34
N VAL A 495 27.62 -5.54 -1.41
CA VAL A 495 26.69 -4.48 -1.02
C VAL A 495 26.86 -4.16 0.47
N ASN A 496 27.08 -2.90 0.81
CA ASN A 496 27.00 -2.39 2.18
C ASN A 496 25.88 -1.34 2.25
N ALA A 497 24.82 -1.62 2.99
CA ALA A 497 23.59 -0.82 2.97
C ALA A 497 23.06 -0.52 4.38
N GLY A 498 22.60 0.71 4.57
CA GLY A 498 21.96 1.13 5.80
C GLY A 498 21.13 2.39 5.64
N GLY A 499 20.65 2.90 6.77
CA GLY A 499 19.80 4.07 6.77
C GLY A 499 19.33 4.46 8.15
N ILE A 500 18.37 5.39 8.14
CA ILE A 500 17.85 6.05 9.33
C ILE A 500 16.35 5.74 9.45
N PRO A 501 15.93 4.82 10.34
CA PRO A 501 16.72 4.00 11.26
C PRO A 501 16.89 2.55 10.85
N GLU A 502 16.67 2.20 9.59
CA GLU A 502 16.77 0.82 9.14
C GLU A 502 17.57 0.67 7.85
N SER A 503 18.11 -0.53 7.64
CA SER A 503 18.74 -0.89 6.37
C SER A 503 17.69 -1.22 5.29
N PRO A 504 17.89 -0.77 4.04
CA PRO A 504 17.02 -1.15 2.93
C PRO A 504 17.38 -2.53 2.34
N LEU A 505 18.40 -3.21 2.87
CA LEU A 505 18.98 -4.40 2.28
C LEU A 505 18.08 -5.64 2.41
N PHE A 506 17.99 -6.38 1.30
CA PHE A 506 17.52 -7.77 1.29
C PHE A 506 18.66 -8.66 0.83
N ALA A 507 19.39 -9.27 1.79
CA ALA A 507 20.65 -9.96 1.52
C ALA A 507 20.50 -11.14 0.54
N ASN A 508 19.32 -11.77 0.48
CA ASN A 508 19.04 -12.95 -0.33
C ASN A 508 18.37 -12.68 -1.68
N ARG A 509 18.22 -11.41 -2.07
CA ARG A 509 17.72 -11.05 -3.40
C ARG A 509 18.86 -10.97 -4.41
N PHE A 510 18.49 -11.03 -5.70
CA PHE A 510 19.41 -10.81 -6.81
C PHE A 510 20.29 -9.58 -6.55
N PRO A 511 21.61 -9.61 -6.80
CA PRO A 511 22.37 -10.65 -7.51
C PRO A 511 22.86 -11.82 -6.65
N ALA A 512 22.41 -11.94 -5.39
CA ALA A 512 22.75 -13.09 -4.56
C ALA A 512 22.35 -14.40 -5.26
N GLY A 513 23.21 -15.42 -5.20
CA GLY A 513 23.05 -16.65 -5.97
C GLY A 513 23.61 -16.62 -7.40
N ALA A 514 23.80 -15.44 -7.99
CA ALA A 514 24.29 -15.29 -9.37
C ALA A 514 25.79 -15.03 -9.49
N VAL A 515 26.51 -14.82 -8.38
CA VAL A 515 27.94 -14.46 -8.35
C VAL A 515 28.68 -15.43 -7.44
N GLU A 516 29.93 -15.79 -7.81
CA GLU A 516 30.74 -16.75 -7.05
C GLU A 516 31.10 -16.29 -5.64
N ASN A 517 31.43 -15.00 -5.52
CA ASN A 517 31.82 -14.39 -4.27
C ASN A 517 30.90 -13.21 -3.99
N TYR A 518 30.02 -13.35 -3.00
CA TYR A 518 29.02 -12.35 -2.66
C TYR A 518 29.16 -11.96 -1.19
N LEU A 519 29.15 -10.65 -0.91
CA LEU A 519 29.15 -10.12 0.44
C LEU A 519 28.00 -9.13 0.60
N ALA A 520 27.25 -9.25 1.67
CA ALA A 520 26.20 -8.31 2.04
C ALA A 520 26.41 -7.86 3.48
N GLU A 521 26.54 -6.55 3.67
CA GLU A 521 26.73 -5.90 4.96
C GLU A 521 25.58 -4.92 5.24
N SER A 522 25.14 -4.86 6.49
CA SER A 522 24.01 -4.06 6.95
C SER A 522 24.39 -3.20 8.15
N TRP A 523 23.80 -1.99 8.22
CA TRP A 523 23.89 -1.10 9.37
C TRP A 523 22.65 -0.21 9.49
N SER A 524 22.48 0.44 10.64
CA SER A 524 21.42 1.41 10.91
C SER A 524 21.90 2.50 11.86
N ILE A 525 21.18 3.63 11.87
CA ILE A 525 21.42 4.76 12.78
C ILE A 525 20.08 5.16 13.39
N GLU A 526 20.00 5.16 14.72
CA GLU A 526 18.79 5.54 15.45
C GLU A 526 18.33 6.97 15.13
N THR A 527 17.02 7.23 15.24
CA THR A 527 16.38 8.53 15.02
C THR A 527 15.16 8.71 15.92
N ASN A 528 14.87 9.96 16.29
CA ASN A 528 13.64 10.38 16.92
C ASN A 528 12.55 10.83 15.90
N ILE A 529 12.88 10.86 14.60
CA ILE A 529 11.94 11.13 13.52
C ILE A 529 11.02 9.92 13.34
N SER A 530 9.72 10.17 13.29
CA SER A 530 8.74 9.12 12.99
C SER A 530 8.93 8.57 11.58
N VAL A 531 9.28 7.30 11.49
CA VAL A 531 9.49 6.61 10.22
C VAL A 531 8.61 5.38 10.07
N GLY A 532 8.38 4.97 8.83
CA GLY A 532 7.56 3.81 8.55
C GLY A 532 7.55 3.38 7.09
N ALA A 533 6.76 2.35 6.85
CA ALA A 533 6.51 1.77 5.55
C ALA A 533 5.99 2.84 4.60
N PHE A 534 6.65 2.93 3.45
CA PHE A 534 6.23 3.63 2.26
C PHE A 534 6.11 2.60 1.15
N ARG A 535 5.21 2.82 0.18
CA ARG A 535 4.93 1.89 -0.93
C ARG A 535 6.20 1.16 -1.38
N ALA A 536 6.16 -0.18 -1.34
CA ALA A 536 7.32 -1.06 -1.52
C ALA A 536 8.45 -0.81 -0.49
N PRO A 537 8.21 -0.98 0.83
CA PRO A 537 9.18 -0.64 1.88
C PRO A 537 10.57 -1.22 1.60
N ARG A 538 11.62 -0.41 1.79
CA ARG A 538 13.03 -0.70 1.48
C ARG A 538 13.33 -0.86 -0.03
N SER A 539 12.51 -1.62 -0.74
CA SER A 539 12.57 -1.87 -2.19
C SER A 539 12.46 -0.56 -2.98
N ASN A 540 11.70 0.42 -2.48
CA ASN A 540 11.50 1.75 -3.05
C ASN A 540 12.77 2.63 -3.17
N PHE A 541 13.92 2.11 -2.76
CA PHE A 541 15.24 2.70 -2.98
C PHE A 541 16.24 1.66 -3.48
N ILE A 542 16.41 0.54 -2.77
CA ILE A 542 17.50 -0.43 -3.04
C ILE A 542 17.42 -1.00 -4.46
N ALA A 543 16.21 -1.18 -5.01
CA ALA A 543 16.03 -1.67 -6.38
C ALA A 543 16.61 -0.70 -7.42
N GLY A 544 16.35 0.59 -7.27
CA GLY A 544 16.86 1.61 -8.19
C GLY A 544 18.38 1.69 -8.14
N ALA A 545 18.97 1.65 -6.94
CA ALA A 545 20.42 1.67 -6.74
C ALA A 545 21.11 0.41 -7.30
N GLU A 546 20.61 -0.78 -6.97
CA GLU A 546 21.09 -2.06 -7.48
C GLU A 546 21.07 -2.10 -9.02
N GLN A 547 19.93 -1.74 -9.61
CA GLN A 547 19.74 -1.85 -11.04
C GLN A 547 20.50 -0.75 -11.82
N SER A 548 20.77 0.39 -11.20
CA SER A 548 21.68 1.40 -11.78
C SER A 548 23.13 0.91 -11.76
N PHE A 549 23.57 0.31 -10.65
CA PHE A 549 24.92 -0.24 -10.54
C PHE A 549 25.16 -1.40 -11.50
N LEU A 550 24.19 -2.30 -11.66
CA LEU A 550 24.28 -3.40 -12.62
C LEU A 550 24.29 -2.92 -14.08
N ASP A 551 23.64 -1.81 -14.40
CA ASP A 551 23.73 -1.20 -15.73
C ASP A 551 25.12 -0.62 -16.00
N GLU A 552 25.67 0.15 -15.05
CA GLU A 552 27.04 0.67 -15.14
C GLU A 552 28.08 -0.48 -15.23
N LEU A 553 27.90 -1.53 -14.43
CA LEU A 553 28.74 -2.72 -14.47
C LEU A 553 28.68 -3.41 -15.84
N SER A 554 27.49 -3.57 -16.42
CA SER A 554 27.35 -4.17 -17.76
C SER A 554 28.05 -3.35 -18.85
N GLU A 555 27.99 -2.02 -18.76
CA GLU A 555 28.67 -1.13 -19.70
C GLU A 555 30.19 -1.22 -19.57
N GLU A 556 30.71 -1.25 -18.34
CA GLU A 556 32.14 -1.46 -18.07
C GLU A 556 32.62 -2.83 -18.55
N MET A 557 31.74 -3.85 -18.50
CA MET A 557 31.99 -5.18 -19.03
C MET A 557 31.83 -5.27 -20.57
N GLY A 558 31.32 -4.23 -21.22
CA GLY A 558 31.03 -4.23 -22.66
C GLY A 558 29.87 -5.13 -23.07
N GLN A 559 28.92 -5.37 -22.16
CA GLN A 559 27.79 -6.28 -22.33
C GLN A 559 26.47 -5.52 -22.47
N ASP A 560 25.51 -6.12 -23.18
CA ASP A 560 24.13 -5.64 -23.18
C ASP A 560 23.53 -5.77 -21.77
N PRO A 561 22.91 -4.72 -21.20
CA PRO A 561 22.43 -4.73 -19.82
C PRO A 561 21.33 -5.76 -19.57
N ILE A 562 20.52 -6.10 -20.57
CA ILE A 562 19.48 -7.14 -20.42
C ILE A 562 20.12 -8.51 -20.48
N GLN A 563 20.99 -8.75 -21.46
CA GLN A 563 21.67 -10.04 -21.61
C GLN A 563 22.56 -10.35 -20.40
N PHE A 564 23.30 -9.36 -19.87
CA PHE A 564 24.09 -9.51 -18.64
C PHE A 564 23.23 -10.03 -17.47
N ARG A 565 22.06 -9.42 -17.24
CA ARG A 565 21.13 -9.86 -16.18
C ARG A 565 20.58 -11.26 -16.47
N LEU A 566 20.27 -11.58 -17.72
CA LEU A 566 19.78 -12.91 -18.11
C LEU A 566 20.82 -13.99 -17.87
N ASP A 567 22.10 -13.74 -18.17
CA ASP A 567 23.19 -14.70 -17.94
C ASP A 567 23.41 -14.93 -16.43
N MET A 568 23.33 -13.86 -15.64
CA MET A 568 23.36 -13.96 -14.16
C MET A 568 22.19 -14.78 -13.61
N LEU A 569 20.97 -14.56 -14.12
CA LEU A 569 19.78 -15.31 -13.71
C LEU A 569 19.83 -16.78 -14.17
N GLU A 570 20.37 -17.06 -15.36
CA GLU A 570 20.61 -18.43 -15.81
C GLU A 570 21.54 -19.15 -14.84
N ARG A 571 22.66 -18.51 -14.46
CA ARG A 571 23.57 -19.05 -13.43
C ARG A 571 22.87 -19.30 -12.11
N ALA A 572 22.09 -18.34 -11.61
CA ALA A 572 21.35 -18.49 -10.35
C ALA A 572 20.31 -19.62 -10.40
N GLY A 573 19.76 -19.93 -11.58
CA GLY A 573 18.83 -21.04 -11.76
C GLY A 573 19.52 -22.40 -11.93
N SER A 574 20.63 -22.46 -12.66
CA SER A 574 21.30 -23.74 -13.01
C SER A 574 22.36 -24.18 -12.02
N ASN A 575 23.06 -23.22 -11.39
CA ASN A 575 24.16 -23.47 -10.46
C ASN A 575 24.25 -22.32 -9.43
N PRO A 576 23.24 -22.16 -8.56
CA PRO A 576 23.20 -21.10 -7.56
C PRO A 576 24.35 -21.21 -6.57
N VAL A 577 24.84 -20.06 -6.13
CA VAL A 577 25.81 -19.95 -5.04
C VAL A 577 25.10 -19.59 -3.74
N GLY A 578 25.46 -20.23 -2.62
CA GLY A 578 24.75 -20.08 -1.35
C GLY A 578 23.53 -21.00 -1.24
N GLU A 579 22.86 -20.97 -0.09
CA GLU A 579 21.81 -21.96 0.26
C GLU A 579 20.38 -21.44 0.02
N GLU A 580 20.15 -20.12 0.12
CA GLU A 580 18.80 -19.53 0.03
C GLU A 580 18.79 -18.26 -0.83
N ASN A 581 17.90 -18.21 -1.83
CA ASN A 581 17.64 -17.00 -2.63
C ASN A 581 16.14 -16.72 -2.61
N ASP A 582 15.75 -15.46 -2.41
CA ASP A 582 14.35 -15.07 -2.19
C ASP A 582 13.49 -15.13 -3.48
N TYR A 583 14.13 -15.30 -4.63
CA TYR A 583 13.57 -15.10 -5.96
C TYR A 583 13.69 -16.36 -6.83
N ASP A 584 12.76 -16.48 -7.77
CA ASP A 584 12.72 -17.47 -8.83
C ASP A 584 13.43 -16.90 -10.06
N ALA A 585 14.59 -17.46 -10.40
CA ALA A 585 15.41 -16.96 -11.49
C ALA A 585 14.72 -17.07 -12.86
N ALA A 586 13.89 -18.09 -13.08
CA ALA A 586 13.19 -18.30 -14.34
C ALA A 586 12.07 -17.27 -14.54
N ARG A 587 11.27 -16.99 -13.51
CA ARG A 587 10.23 -15.95 -13.54
C ARG A 587 10.85 -14.56 -13.72
N TYR A 588 11.95 -14.29 -13.03
CA TYR A 588 12.69 -13.03 -13.17
C TYR A 588 13.25 -12.85 -14.59
N ALA A 589 13.85 -13.89 -15.16
CA ALA A 589 14.30 -13.87 -16.55
C ALA A 589 13.12 -13.72 -17.53
N GLY A 590 11.95 -14.29 -17.20
CA GLY A 590 10.72 -14.18 -17.99
C GLY A 590 10.27 -12.74 -18.19
N VAL A 591 10.23 -11.92 -17.13
CA VAL A 591 9.82 -10.51 -17.26
C VAL A 591 10.84 -9.69 -18.05
N LEU A 592 12.14 -9.94 -17.89
CA LEU A 592 13.18 -9.29 -18.69
C LEU A 592 13.07 -9.63 -20.18
N LYS A 593 12.84 -10.91 -20.51
CA LYS A 593 12.63 -11.36 -21.89
C LYS A 593 11.38 -10.72 -22.51
N LEU A 594 10.28 -10.67 -21.77
CA LEU A 594 9.04 -10.05 -22.23
C LEU A 594 9.19 -8.54 -22.43
N ALA A 595 9.82 -7.82 -21.49
CA ALA A 595 10.10 -6.39 -21.64
C ALA A 595 11.00 -6.13 -22.86
N ARG A 596 12.05 -6.93 -23.06
CA ARG A 596 12.96 -6.84 -24.21
C ARG A 596 12.22 -6.99 -25.54
N ASP A 597 11.32 -7.96 -25.64
CA ASP A 597 10.47 -8.19 -26.82
C ASP A 597 9.51 -7.02 -27.06
N LYS A 598 8.68 -6.69 -26.06
CA LYS A 598 7.60 -5.69 -26.19
C LYS A 598 8.07 -4.26 -26.39
N SER A 599 9.26 -3.93 -25.88
CA SER A 599 9.88 -2.62 -26.10
C SER A 599 10.56 -2.49 -27.46
N GLY A 600 10.76 -3.58 -28.19
CA GLY A 600 11.59 -3.60 -29.39
C GLY A 600 13.04 -3.22 -29.09
N TRP A 601 13.60 -3.69 -27.96
CA TRP A 601 14.98 -3.37 -27.54
C TRP A 601 16.01 -3.56 -28.66
N ASN A 602 15.86 -4.64 -29.42
CA ASN A 602 16.79 -5.06 -30.48
C ASN A 602 16.52 -4.43 -31.86
N ASN A 603 15.47 -3.61 -32.00
CA ASN A 603 15.00 -3.18 -33.33
C ASN A 603 15.85 -2.07 -34.00
N GLY A 604 16.97 -1.66 -33.39
CA GLY A 604 17.97 -0.74 -33.98
C GLY A 604 17.52 0.72 -34.12
N ASN A 605 18.44 1.66 -33.83
CA ASN A 605 18.30 3.13 -33.95
C ASN A 605 17.02 3.75 -33.40
N SER A 606 16.81 3.60 -32.10
CA SER A 606 16.03 4.60 -31.38
C SER A 606 16.91 5.84 -31.16
N SER A 607 16.45 7.03 -31.55
CA SER A 607 17.05 8.29 -31.09
C SER A 607 16.78 8.57 -29.61
N LEU A 608 16.05 7.66 -28.94
CA LEU A 608 15.67 7.79 -27.54
C LEU A 608 16.78 7.25 -26.65
N SER A 609 16.95 7.91 -25.52
CA SER A 609 17.78 7.45 -24.42
C SER A 609 17.00 6.40 -23.66
N ARG A 610 17.48 5.14 -23.68
CA ARG A 610 16.78 4.01 -23.08
C ARG A 610 17.45 3.57 -21.79
N GLY A 611 16.65 3.21 -20.80
CA GLY A 611 17.13 2.59 -19.57
C GLY A 611 16.30 1.37 -19.21
N VAL A 612 16.96 0.34 -18.68
CA VAL A 612 16.33 -0.90 -18.26
C VAL A 612 16.57 -1.16 -16.78
N SER A 613 15.57 -1.77 -16.14
CA SER A 613 15.65 -2.23 -14.76
C SER A 613 14.63 -3.34 -14.55
N ALA A 614 14.94 -4.29 -13.68
CA ALA A 614 13.98 -5.28 -13.25
C ALA A 614 14.18 -5.57 -11.76
N TYR A 615 13.11 -5.96 -11.07
CA TYR A 615 13.19 -6.21 -9.63
C TYR A 615 12.18 -7.25 -9.17
N TYR A 616 12.57 -8.00 -8.12
CA TYR A 616 11.70 -8.90 -7.38
C TYR A 616 11.33 -8.29 -6.03
N CYS A 617 10.03 -8.14 -5.78
CA CYS A 617 9.50 -7.88 -4.45
C CYS A 617 8.05 -8.33 -4.33
N HIS A 618 7.60 -8.58 -3.09
CA HIS A 618 6.22 -9.00 -2.78
C HIS A 618 5.72 -10.19 -3.62
N ASN A 619 6.61 -11.17 -3.88
CA ASN A 619 6.36 -12.39 -4.63
C ASN A 619 6.04 -12.18 -6.13
N SER A 620 6.41 -11.03 -6.68
CA SER A 620 6.19 -10.69 -8.08
C SER A 620 7.44 -10.11 -8.71
N TYR A 621 7.49 -10.17 -10.03
CA TYR A 621 8.62 -9.73 -10.83
C TYR A 621 8.14 -8.64 -11.77
N VAL A 622 8.90 -7.55 -11.85
CA VAL A 622 8.63 -6.48 -12.79
C VAL A 622 9.90 -6.12 -13.52
N ALA A 623 9.83 -6.02 -14.85
CA ALA A 623 10.87 -5.42 -15.68
C ALA A 623 10.29 -4.20 -16.41
N GLN A 624 11.05 -3.12 -16.43
CA GLN A 624 10.66 -1.86 -17.05
C GLN A 624 11.76 -1.36 -17.97
N ILE A 625 11.36 -0.93 -19.16
CA ILE A 625 12.20 -0.21 -20.12
C ILE A 625 11.60 1.17 -20.29
N LEU A 626 12.39 2.19 -19.98
CA LEU A 626 12.01 3.60 -20.09
C LEU A 626 12.70 4.22 -21.29
N ASP A 627 11.91 4.82 -22.17
CA ASP A 627 12.35 5.58 -23.32
C ASP A 627 12.19 7.07 -23.05
N LEU A 628 13.29 7.82 -23.20
CA LEU A 628 13.39 9.23 -22.87
C LEU A 628 13.93 10.05 -24.05
N SER A 629 13.32 11.20 -24.28
CA SER A 629 13.84 12.26 -25.14
C SER A 629 14.16 13.51 -24.32
N VAL A 630 14.88 14.44 -24.93
CA VAL A 630 15.21 15.73 -24.32
C VAL A 630 14.59 16.83 -25.17
N GLU A 631 13.78 17.68 -24.55
CA GLU A 631 13.17 18.84 -25.20
C GLU A 631 13.42 20.07 -24.34
N ASN A 632 13.94 21.16 -24.93
CA ASN A 632 14.25 22.41 -24.21
C ASN A 632 15.10 22.21 -22.94
N ASN A 633 16.12 21.34 -23.02
CA ASN A 633 17.00 20.99 -21.90
C ASN A 633 16.23 20.37 -20.70
N GLN A 634 15.11 19.69 -20.97
CA GLN A 634 14.31 18.98 -19.97
C GLN A 634 14.08 17.53 -20.42
N PRO A 635 14.07 16.57 -19.47
CA PRO A 635 13.78 15.18 -19.79
C PRO A 635 12.29 15.00 -20.04
N LEU A 636 11.95 14.29 -21.12
CA LEU A 636 10.59 13.93 -21.47
C LEU A 636 10.48 12.41 -21.56
N ILE A 637 9.58 11.84 -20.75
CA ILE A 637 9.39 10.39 -20.70
C ILE A 637 8.36 10.02 -21.76
N ASP A 638 8.84 9.44 -22.87
CA ASP A 638 7.98 9.13 -24.01
C ASP A 638 7.18 7.85 -23.77
N LYS A 639 7.85 6.82 -23.27
CA LYS A 639 7.23 5.50 -23.10
C LYS A 639 7.87 4.74 -21.96
N VAL A 640 7.05 4.02 -21.22
CA VAL A 640 7.51 2.95 -20.34
C VAL A 640 6.87 1.64 -20.80
N THR A 641 7.70 0.63 -21.09
CA THR A 641 7.22 -0.74 -21.32
C THR A 641 7.40 -1.55 -20.04
N CYS A 642 6.31 -2.05 -19.49
CA CYS A 642 6.26 -2.81 -18.24
C CYS A 642 5.90 -4.27 -18.51
N ALA A 643 6.78 -5.20 -18.15
CA ALA A 643 6.46 -6.63 -18.07
C ALA A 643 6.30 -7.04 -16.60
N VAL A 644 5.19 -7.70 -16.28
CA VAL A 644 4.82 -8.03 -14.90
C VAL A 644 4.46 -9.51 -14.80
N ASP A 645 5.07 -10.21 -13.85
CA ASP A 645 4.64 -11.53 -13.42
C ASP A 645 4.06 -11.43 -12.01
N CYS A 646 2.73 -11.42 -11.94
CA CYS A 646 1.96 -11.40 -10.69
C CYS A 646 1.00 -12.60 -10.55
N GLY A 647 1.27 -13.70 -11.27
CA GLY A 647 0.33 -14.81 -11.40
C GLY A 647 -0.95 -14.40 -12.13
N ILE A 648 -2.07 -15.07 -11.80
CA ILE A 648 -3.39 -14.78 -12.37
C ILE A 648 -3.82 -13.34 -12.07
N VAL A 649 -4.17 -12.62 -13.13
CA VAL A 649 -4.74 -11.27 -13.04
C VAL A 649 -6.26 -11.36 -12.84
N VAL A 650 -6.76 -10.85 -11.72
CA VAL A 650 -8.19 -10.92 -11.40
C VAL A 650 -9.02 -9.96 -12.26
N ASN A 651 -8.63 -8.67 -12.29
CA ASN A 651 -9.29 -7.62 -13.07
C ASN A 651 -8.22 -6.89 -13.91
N PRO A 652 -8.12 -7.15 -15.22
CA PRO A 652 -7.06 -6.61 -16.09
C PRO A 652 -6.96 -5.09 -16.10
N ASP A 653 -8.08 -4.37 -16.18
CA ASP A 653 -8.06 -2.90 -16.19
C ASP A 653 -7.54 -2.33 -14.86
N ALA A 654 -8.00 -2.89 -13.74
CA ALA A 654 -7.53 -2.47 -12.42
C ALA A 654 -6.05 -2.79 -12.20
N ALA A 655 -5.60 -3.97 -12.65
CA ALA A 655 -4.21 -4.37 -12.58
C ALA A 655 -3.31 -3.45 -13.43
N LYS A 656 -3.74 -3.12 -14.65
CA LYS A 656 -3.05 -2.15 -15.50
C LYS A 656 -2.95 -0.78 -14.83
N ASN A 657 -4.05 -0.25 -14.30
CA ASN A 657 -4.05 1.03 -13.58
C ASN A 657 -3.10 1.02 -12.37
N MET A 658 -2.96 -0.10 -11.66
CA MET A 658 -2.01 -0.23 -10.56
C MET A 658 -0.55 -0.15 -11.00
N VAL A 659 -0.22 -0.75 -12.14
CA VAL A 659 1.12 -0.69 -12.75
C VAL A 659 1.42 0.72 -13.23
N GLU A 660 0.48 1.36 -13.92
CA GLU A 660 0.62 2.73 -14.40
C GLU A 660 0.84 3.72 -13.25
N GLY A 661 -0.01 3.67 -12.21
CA GLY A 661 0.13 4.51 -11.03
C GLY A 661 1.45 4.27 -10.29
N GLY A 662 1.88 3.01 -10.12
CA GLY A 662 3.17 2.69 -9.49
C GLY A 662 4.37 3.20 -10.29
N THR A 663 4.29 3.15 -11.61
CA THR A 663 5.32 3.66 -12.52
C THR A 663 5.43 5.18 -12.41
N ILE A 664 4.30 5.90 -12.45
CA ILE A 664 4.24 7.36 -12.34
C ILE A 664 4.75 7.82 -10.97
N ASP A 665 4.29 7.20 -9.89
CA ASP A 665 4.73 7.52 -8.53
C ASP A 665 6.24 7.29 -8.37
N GLY A 666 6.78 6.19 -8.89
CA GLY A 666 8.19 5.86 -8.79
C GLY A 666 9.09 6.86 -9.52
N ILE A 667 8.69 7.29 -10.73
CA ILE A 667 9.35 8.38 -11.47
C ILE A 667 9.32 9.67 -10.65
N GLY A 668 8.14 10.02 -10.13
CA GLY A 668 7.94 11.27 -9.40
C GLY A 668 8.81 11.37 -8.15
N HIS A 669 8.87 10.31 -7.36
CA HIS A 669 9.71 10.28 -6.16
C HIS A 669 11.20 10.33 -6.50
N ALA A 670 11.66 9.58 -7.51
CA ALA A 670 13.06 9.60 -7.91
C ALA A 670 13.50 10.96 -8.47
N LEU A 671 12.61 11.69 -9.16
CA LEU A 671 12.94 13.01 -9.70
C LEU A 671 12.79 14.14 -8.69
N TYR A 672 11.80 14.09 -7.78
CA TYR A 672 11.34 15.29 -7.08
C TYR A 672 11.10 15.11 -5.57
N GLY A 673 10.93 13.87 -5.10
CA GLY A 673 10.53 13.61 -3.73
C GLY A 673 11.66 13.85 -2.74
N GLU A 674 11.44 14.74 -1.78
CA GLU A 674 12.38 14.99 -0.69
C GLU A 674 11.64 15.59 0.52
N MET A 675 11.88 15.02 1.70
CA MET A 675 11.47 15.60 2.98
C MET A 675 12.73 15.86 3.82
N THR A 676 13.08 17.14 4.01
CA THR A 676 14.27 17.51 4.77
C THR A 676 13.93 18.10 6.13
N PHE A 677 14.92 18.04 7.03
CA PHE A 677 14.82 18.51 8.40
C PHE A 677 15.94 19.50 8.69
N LYS A 678 15.60 20.53 9.47
CA LYS A 678 16.55 21.46 10.07
C LYS A 678 16.16 21.69 11.52
N ASP A 679 17.06 21.39 12.45
CA ASP A 679 16.83 21.49 13.89
C ASP A 679 15.52 20.79 14.30
N GLY A 680 15.33 19.55 13.84
CA GLY A 680 14.15 18.73 14.07
C GLY A 680 12.90 19.17 13.29
N LYS A 681 12.90 20.33 12.63
CA LYS A 681 11.73 20.86 11.92
C LYS A 681 11.67 20.38 10.46
N PRO A 682 10.55 19.79 10.01
CA PRO A 682 10.30 19.53 8.59
C PRO A 682 10.35 20.82 7.76
N GLN A 683 11.06 20.80 6.63
CA GLN A 683 11.21 21.98 5.76
C GLN A 683 10.09 22.10 4.73
N GLN A 684 9.43 20.99 4.37
CA GLN A 684 8.27 20.99 3.49
C GLN A 684 7.00 20.72 4.31
N SER A 685 5.97 21.55 4.11
CA SER A 685 4.70 21.43 4.86
C SER A 685 3.47 21.36 3.96
N ASN A 686 3.56 21.71 2.67
CA ASN A 686 2.45 21.63 1.72
C ASN A 686 2.97 21.42 0.29
N PHE A 687 2.11 21.20 -0.70
CA PHE A 687 2.44 20.88 -2.10
C PHE A 687 3.08 22.02 -2.91
N ASP A 688 3.12 23.22 -2.34
CA ASP A 688 3.90 24.36 -2.85
C ASP A 688 5.40 24.18 -2.57
N THR A 689 5.73 23.53 -1.45
CA THR A 689 7.11 23.29 -0.96
C THR A 689 7.56 21.83 -1.13
N TYR A 690 6.62 20.88 -1.09
CA TYR A 690 6.84 19.47 -1.42
C TYR A 690 6.41 19.18 -2.87
N ARG A 691 7.36 18.80 -3.73
CA ARG A 691 7.11 18.63 -5.16
C ARG A 691 6.74 17.18 -5.51
N LEU A 692 5.48 16.96 -5.87
CA LEU A 692 5.05 15.75 -6.59
C LEU A 692 5.20 15.92 -8.10
N ILE A 693 5.25 14.80 -8.81
CA ILE A 693 5.20 14.78 -10.28
C ILE A 693 3.93 15.46 -10.81
N ARG A 694 4.06 16.19 -11.92
CA ARG A 694 2.95 16.88 -12.58
C ARG A 694 2.58 16.21 -13.91
N HIS A 695 1.39 16.48 -14.43
CA HIS A 695 0.91 15.86 -15.69
C HIS A 695 1.87 15.96 -16.87
N LYS A 696 2.55 17.11 -17.04
CA LYS A 696 3.53 17.31 -18.12
C LYS A 696 4.82 16.49 -17.97
N GLU A 697 5.08 15.96 -16.78
CA GLU A 697 6.27 15.15 -16.43
C GLU A 697 5.97 13.66 -16.42
N ALA A 698 4.69 13.28 -16.46
CA ALA A 698 4.28 11.88 -16.52
C ALA A 698 4.64 11.28 -17.89
N PRO A 699 4.85 9.95 -17.98
CA PRO A 699 5.07 9.27 -19.26
C PRO A 699 3.93 9.54 -20.24
N LYS A 700 4.25 9.81 -21.50
CA LYS A 700 3.20 9.95 -22.55
C LYS A 700 2.45 8.64 -22.77
N SER A 701 3.11 7.50 -22.56
CA SER A 701 2.51 6.17 -22.68
C SER A 701 3.14 5.18 -21.70
N ILE A 702 2.33 4.25 -21.19
CA ILE A 702 2.78 3.12 -20.37
C ILE A 702 2.12 1.86 -20.93
N ASP A 703 2.93 0.96 -21.47
CA ASP A 703 2.49 -0.29 -22.06
C ASP A 703 2.70 -1.42 -21.04
N VAL A 704 1.60 -1.99 -20.55
CA VAL A 704 1.62 -3.02 -19.50
C VAL A 704 1.33 -4.40 -20.10
N HIS A 705 2.22 -5.35 -19.82
CA HIS A 705 2.11 -6.73 -20.26
C HIS A 705 2.25 -7.68 -19.07
N PHE A 706 1.26 -8.56 -18.89
CA PHE A 706 1.27 -9.58 -17.84
C PHE A 706 1.74 -10.92 -18.40
N ILE A 707 2.54 -11.66 -17.62
CA ILE A 707 2.89 -13.05 -17.94
C ILE A 707 1.72 -13.96 -17.56
N GLU A 708 1.27 -14.77 -18.51
CA GLU A 708 0.25 -15.80 -18.30
C GLU A 708 0.93 -17.12 -17.93
N ASN A 709 1.01 -17.43 -16.63
CA ASN A 709 1.67 -18.65 -16.11
C ASN A 709 0.75 -19.56 -15.28
N GLY A 710 -0.51 -19.17 -15.05
CA GLY A 710 -1.47 -19.95 -14.27
C GLY A 710 -1.17 -20.07 -12.78
N ILE A 711 -0.15 -19.38 -12.26
CA ILE A 711 0.19 -19.35 -10.85
C ILE A 711 -0.87 -18.54 -10.09
N ASP A 712 -1.22 -18.96 -8.87
CA ASP A 712 -2.10 -18.19 -7.99
C ASP A 712 -1.64 -16.72 -7.87
N PRO A 713 -2.57 -15.76 -7.72
CA PRO A 713 -2.21 -14.35 -7.66
C PRO A 713 -1.16 -14.03 -6.59
N THR A 714 -0.14 -13.27 -6.97
CA THR A 714 0.88 -12.75 -6.06
C THR A 714 0.66 -11.25 -5.78
N GLY A 715 1.69 -10.49 -5.39
CA GLY A 715 1.54 -9.06 -5.08
C GLY A 715 1.52 -8.16 -6.32
N LEU A 716 0.74 -7.09 -6.33
CA LEU A 716 0.74 -6.11 -7.44
C LEU A 716 0.77 -4.64 -7.00
N GLY A 717 0.31 -4.34 -5.78
CA GLY A 717 0.20 -2.96 -5.32
C GLY A 717 1.54 -2.21 -5.25
N GLU A 718 2.63 -2.92 -4.99
CA GLU A 718 3.96 -2.35 -4.77
C GLU A 718 4.99 -2.67 -5.88
N PRO A 719 5.03 -3.89 -6.48
CA PRO A 719 6.10 -4.29 -7.41
C PRO A 719 6.39 -3.40 -8.63
N PRO A 720 5.42 -2.66 -9.21
CA PRO A 720 5.70 -1.75 -10.32
C PRO A 720 6.51 -0.49 -9.97
N PHE A 721 6.61 -0.18 -8.67
CA PHE A 721 7.26 1.05 -8.19
C PHE A 721 8.79 0.96 -8.13
N PRO A 722 9.42 -0.12 -7.58
CA PRO A 722 10.86 -0.15 -7.39
C PRO A 722 11.73 -0.08 -8.66
N PRO A 723 11.47 -0.85 -9.74
CA PRO A 723 12.42 -0.90 -10.85
C PRO A 723 12.48 0.39 -11.67
N ILE A 724 11.41 1.18 -11.72
CA ILE A 724 11.33 2.35 -12.62
C ILE A 724 12.39 3.40 -12.30
N GLN A 725 12.80 3.51 -11.03
CA GLN A 725 13.82 4.46 -10.61
C GLN A 725 15.18 4.16 -11.25
N GLY A 726 15.56 2.87 -11.31
CA GLY A 726 16.77 2.43 -12.00
C GLY A 726 16.67 2.60 -13.52
N ALA A 727 15.52 2.25 -14.11
CA ALA A 727 15.29 2.46 -15.54
C ALA A 727 15.39 3.95 -15.90
N LEU A 728 14.85 4.84 -15.07
CA LEU A 728 14.95 6.28 -15.22
C LEU A 728 16.41 6.77 -15.09
N ALA A 729 17.13 6.36 -14.06
CA ALA A 729 18.54 6.75 -13.88
C ALA A 729 19.41 6.33 -15.07
N ASN A 730 19.19 5.12 -15.58
CA ASN A 730 19.89 4.58 -16.74
C ASN A 730 19.53 5.33 -18.03
N ALA A 731 18.25 5.67 -18.24
CA ALA A 731 17.82 6.47 -19.38
C ALA A 731 18.37 7.91 -19.33
N LEU A 732 18.34 8.54 -18.14
CA LEU A 732 18.95 9.85 -17.92
C LEU A 732 20.45 9.83 -18.22
N TYR A 733 21.16 8.78 -17.79
CA TYR A 733 22.56 8.60 -18.14
C TYR A 733 22.79 8.52 -19.66
N LYS A 734 21.96 7.77 -20.40
CA LYS A 734 22.09 7.73 -21.86
C LYS A 734 21.83 9.11 -22.51
N ALA A 735 20.97 9.93 -21.92
CA ALA A 735 20.68 11.29 -22.40
C ALA A 735 21.78 12.31 -22.06
N THR A 736 22.38 12.24 -20.87
CA THR A 736 23.30 13.25 -20.35
C THR A 736 24.77 12.83 -20.42
N GLY A 737 25.04 11.52 -20.45
CA GLY A 737 26.37 10.94 -20.22
C GLY A 737 26.81 10.97 -18.75
N LYS A 738 25.94 11.38 -17.82
CA LYS A 738 26.22 11.52 -16.39
C LYS A 738 25.37 10.52 -15.60
N ARG A 739 26.02 9.74 -14.75
CA ARG A 739 25.35 8.80 -13.85
C ARG A 739 24.79 9.56 -12.64
N PHE A 740 23.60 9.18 -12.19
CA PHE A 740 22.92 9.82 -11.06
C PHE A 740 22.87 8.86 -9.87
N TYR A 741 23.44 9.28 -8.75
CA TYR A 741 23.59 8.43 -7.56
C TYR A 741 22.71 8.86 -6.38
N ASN A 742 22.24 10.10 -6.38
CA ASN A 742 21.51 10.69 -5.26
C ASN A 742 20.11 11.11 -5.70
N GLN A 743 19.08 10.62 -5.02
CA GLN A 743 17.71 11.09 -5.19
C GLN A 743 17.47 12.31 -4.28
N PRO A 744 16.68 13.32 -4.71
CA PRO A 744 16.02 13.41 -6.02
C PRO A 744 16.98 13.77 -7.17
N PHE A 745 16.85 13.10 -8.32
CA PHE A 745 17.78 13.28 -9.44
C PHE A 745 17.76 14.69 -10.03
N ILE A 746 16.61 15.39 -10.01
CA ILE A 746 16.49 16.72 -10.64
C ILE A 746 17.46 17.74 -10.03
N SER A 747 17.77 17.62 -8.73
CA SER A 747 18.67 18.51 -8.01
C SER A 747 20.12 18.42 -8.51
N HIS A 748 20.42 17.40 -9.30
CA HIS A 748 21.75 17.11 -9.82
C HIS A 748 21.86 17.23 -11.35
N MET A 749 20.84 17.76 -12.04
CA MET A 749 20.72 17.80 -13.50
C MET A 749 21.06 19.14 -14.18
N GLN A 750 21.35 20.21 -13.45
CA GLN A 750 21.54 21.54 -14.06
C GLN A 750 22.68 21.52 -15.11
N ASP A 751 22.35 21.93 -16.35
CA ASP A 751 23.22 22.04 -17.54
C ASP A 751 23.82 20.74 -18.14
N ASP A 752 23.23 19.57 -17.87
CA ASP A 752 23.86 18.27 -18.17
C ASP A 752 23.43 17.56 -19.49
N PHE A 753 22.55 18.13 -20.34
CA PHE A 753 22.07 17.40 -21.54
C PHE A 753 23.00 17.54 -22.75
N LYS A 754 23.24 16.42 -23.44
CA LYS A 754 23.97 16.40 -24.71
C LYS A 754 23.06 16.96 -25.81
N THR A 755 23.49 18.03 -26.49
CA THR A 755 22.76 18.60 -27.64
C THR A 755 22.89 17.77 -28.90
#